data_AF-A0A5N4DPV5-F1
#
_entry.id   AF-A0A5N4DPV5-F1
#
_cell.length_a   1.000
_cell.length_b   1.000
_cell.length_c   1.000
_cell.angle_alpha   90.00
_cell.angle_beta   90.00
_cell.angle_gamma   90.00
#
_symmetry.space_group_name_H-M   'P 1'
#
loop_
_entity.id
_entity.type
_entity.pdbx_description
1 polymer ?
#
loop_
_entity_poly.entity_id
_entity_poly.type
_entity_poly.pdbx_seq_one_letter_code
_entity_poly.pdbx_strand_id
1 'polypeptide(L)'
;MLMALYELFSHPVERGYRAGLCSKAAFFLLLVAALTYISPLLVAFRSHGFWLKRSSYAEQPTVRFQHQVLLVALLGPEHGGFLAWSTFPAFNRLQGSHLRVPLVSSLDSYGSSLMATILSGKLWIFAFPSKPKDPGAMDPLQRVNLTLSSESSQTREEDRNQDGKMDMLHFKLELPLQSTEHVLGVQLILTFSYQLHRMSTFVMQSMAFLQSSFAVPGSQLYVNGDLRLQQKQPLSYGGLDTRYNVSVINGTSPFARDYDLTHIVAAYQERNVTTILTDTNPIWLVGRAAEAPFVINAVIRYPVEVISYPFCGEKPPDISHGFVIQVGSSPSSPGQQIRAGGMWLRRVSGTAVTALLLAQTGLLLFLVSRPRSPSPAGGEERVHVLVLSSWRSGSSFVGQLFSQHPDVFYLMEPAWHVWSALSHGSAVALHMAVRDLVRSVFLCDMDVFDAYLPWRRNLSDLFQWAESRALCSPPACSAFPRGAISSEAVCKPLCARRPFGLAQEACRSYSHVVLKEVRFFNLQVLYPLLSDPALNLRIVHLVRDPRAVLRSREQTAKALARDNGIVLGTNGKWVEADPDLRVVREVCRSHVRIAEAATRKPPPSLRGRYRLVRFEDLARAPLPEIRALYAFAGLSLTPQLEAWIHNITHGVGPGARREAFKTTSRDALNVSQAWRHALPFTKIRRVQELCAGALQLLGYRPVFSENEQRDLTLDLVLPRGPSSFSWASSTTAEHP
;
A
#
# COMPACT_ATOMS: atom_id res chain seq x y z
N MET A 1 39.50 53.84 72.81
CA MET A 1 39.01 52.68 73.60
C MET A 1 37.82 52.09 72.85
N LEU A 2 38.06 51.18 71.91
CA LEU A 2 36.98 50.44 71.23
C LEU A 2 36.67 49.23 72.11
N MET A 3 35.49 49.17 72.72
CA MET A 3 35.01 47.96 73.38
C MET A 3 34.58 46.98 72.29
N ALA A 4 35.42 45.97 72.03
CA ALA A 4 35.06 44.83 71.21
C ALA A 4 34.05 43.97 71.98
N LEU A 5 32.78 44.00 71.53
CA LEU A 5 31.75 43.07 71.97
C LEU A 5 31.99 41.73 71.26
N TYR A 6 32.25 40.68 72.05
CA TYR A 6 32.35 39.31 71.55
C TYR A 6 31.00 38.59 71.69
N GLU A 7 30.53 38.01 70.60
CA GLU A 7 29.33 37.18 70.57
C GLU A 7 29.66 35.81 71.19
N LEU A 8 29.22 35.61 72.44
CA LEU A 8 29.55 34.42 73.24
C LEU A 8 28.72 33.18 72.86
N PHE A 9 27.53 33.36 72.27
CA PHE A 9 26.65 32.25 71.91
C PHE A 9 25.54 32.69 70.94
N SER A 10 25.30 31.92 69.86
CA SER A 10 24.15 32.09 68.97
C SER A 10 23.52 30.73 68.64
N HIS A 11 22.19 30.69 68.53
CA HIS A 11 21.46 29.49 68.09
C HIS A 11 20.44 29.85 67.00
N PRO A 12 20.26 29.02 65.96
CA PRO A 12 19.27 29.26 64.92
C PRO A 12 17.87 28.87 65.40
N VAL A 13 16.94 29.81 65.42
CA VAL A 13 15.51 29.55 65.66
C VAL A 13 14.85 29.16 64.34
N GLU A 14 14.45 27.90 64.17
CA GLU A 14 13.56 27.49 63.08
C GLU A 14 12.11 27.86 63.41
N ARG A 15 11.57 28.90 62.75
CA ARG A 15 10.15 29.26 62.82
C ARG A 15 9.36 28.55 61.72
N GLY A 16 8.58 27.54 62.10
CA GLY A 16 7.62 26.89 61.22
C GLY A 16 6.30 27.66 61.14
N TYR A 17 5.97 28.20 59.97
CA TYR A 17 4.70 28.87 59.72
C TYR A 17 3.67 27.84 59.25
N ARG A 18 2.58 27.66 60.00
CA ARG A 18 1.45 26.78 59.64
C ARG A 18 0.32 27.64 59.05
N ALA A 19 -0.08 27.35 57.83
CA ALA A 19 -1.20 28.03 57.17
C ALA A 19 -2.44 27.13 57.17
N GLY A 20 -3.62 27.71 57.45
CA GLY A 20 -4.89 26.98 57.39
C GLY A 20 -5.27 26.60 55.96
N LEU A 21 -6.16 25.60 55.82
CA LEU A 21 -6.62 25.04 54.53
C LEU A 21 -7.31 26.07 53.61
N CYS A 22 -7.85 27.16 54.16
CA CYS A 22 -8.48 28.27 53.41
C CYS A 22 -7.57 29.50 53.23
N SER A 23 -6.26 29.35 53.41
CA SER A 23 -5.31 30.45 53.18
C SER A 23 -4.94 30.57 51.69
N LYS A 24 -4.53 31.78 51.26
CA LYS A 24 -4.00 32.01 49.90
C LYS A 24 -2.80 31.10 49.58
N ALA A 25 -2.00 30.75 50.58
CA ALA A 25 -0.86 29.83 50.45
C ALA A 25 -1.30 28.38 50.21
N ALA A 26 -2.33 27.90 50.92
CA ALA A 26 -2.89 26.57 50.69
C ALA A 26 -3.53 26.46 49.29
N PHE A 27 -4.27 27.49 48.85
CA PHE A 27 -4.83 27.55 47.51
C PHE A 27 -3.75 27.54 46.42
N PHE A 28 -2.66 28.29 46.62
CA PHE A 28 -1.53 28.29 45.69
C PHE A 28 -0.86 26.91 45.60
N LEU A 29 -0.64 26.23 46.73
CA LEU A 29 -0.09 24.86 46.73
C LEU A 29 -1.01 23.86 46.04
N LEU A 30 -2.33 24.00 46.22
CA LEU A 30 -3.33 23.14 45.58
C LEU A 30 -3.37 23.38 44.06
N LEU A 31 -3.27 24.63 43.63
CA LEU A 31 -3.15 25.00 42.21
C LEU A 31 -1.86 24.46 41.59
N VAL A 32 -0.72 24.59 42.28
CA VAL A 32 0.57 24.05 41.81
C VAL A 32 0.49 22.53 41.70
N ALA A 33 -0.02 21.83 42.72
CA ALA A 33 -0.20 20.38 42.67
C ALA A 33 -1.13 19.97 41.51
N ALA A 34 -2.26 20.64 41.34
CA ALA A 34 -3.18 20.41 40.24
C ALA A 34 -2.48 20.59 38.88
N LEU A 35 -1.71 21.66 38.69
CA LEU A 35 -0.98 21.92 37.45
C LEU A 35 0.14 20.90 37.22
N THR A 36 0.83 20.45 38.27
CA THR A 36 1.91 19.46 38.19
C THR A 36 1.39 18.08 37.75
N TYR A 37 0.21 17.65 38.22
CA TYR A 37 -0.31 16.31 37.92
C TYR A 37 -1.31 16.27 36.76
N ILE A 38 -2.16 17.29 36.62
CA ILE A 38 -3.24 17.29 35.61
C ILE A 38 -2.71 17.67 34.23
N SER A 39 -1.74 18.60 34.13
CA SER A 39 -1.22 19.06 32.83
C SER A 39 -0.53 17.93 32.04
N PRO A 40 0.36 17.11 32.63
CA PRO A 40 0.95 15.98 31.93
C PRO A 40 -0.08 14.94 31.49
N LEU A 41 -1.10 14.68 32.33
CA LEU A 41 -2.19 13.74 32.02
C LEU A 41 -3.03 14.21 30.82
N LEU A 42 -3.35 15.51 30.77
CA LEU A 42 -4.07 16.12 29.65
C LEU A 42 -3.28 16.09 28.35
N VAL A 43 -1.96 16.31 28.42
CA VAL A 43 -1.06 16.19 27.28
C VAL A 43 -1.05 14.75 26.76
N ALA A 44 -0.84 13.77 27.65
CA ALA A 44 -0.83 12.36 27.28
C ALA A 44 -2.17 11.91 26.66
N PHE A 45 -3.30 12.33 27.22
CA PHE A 45 -4.63 11.99 26.70
C PHE A 45 -4.94 12.63 25.34
N ARG A 46 -4.46 13.86 25.07
CA ARG A 46 -4.70 14.55 23.79
C ARG A 46 -3.69 14.23 22.70
N SER A 47 -2.46 13.82 23.04
CA SER A 47 -1.49 13.38 22.05
C SER A 47 -1.87 11.98 21.55
N HIS A 48 -2.57 11.90 20.41
CA HIS A 48 -2.99 10.63 19.77
C HIS A 48 -1.84 9.65 19.44
N GLY A 49 -0.57 10.03 19.65
CA GLY A 49 0.63 9.21 19.43
C GLY A 49 1.29 8.66 20.71
N PHE A 50 0.78 8.96 21.90
CA PHE A 50 1.38 8.45 23.16
C PHE A 50 0.91 7.03 23.52
N TRP A 51 -0.23 6.59 22.97
CA TRP A 51 -0.84 5.31 23.28
C TRP A 51 -0.60 4.35 22.12
N LEU A 52 0.17 3.30 22.36
CA LEU A 52 0.30 2.20 21.42
C LEU A 52 -1.11 1.62 21.19
N LYS A 53 -1.58 1.54 19.94
CA LYS A 53 -2.94 1.04 19.62
C LYS A 53 -2.95 -0.40 19.12
N ARG A 54 -1.81 -0.86 18.60
CA ARG A 54 -1.59 -2.21 18.10
C ARG A 54 -0.20 -2.67 18.50
N SER A 55 -0.09 -3.94 18.85
CA SER A 55 1.16 -4.60 19.20
C SER A 55 1.33 -5.80 18.29
N SER A 56 2.55 -6.01 17.80
CA SER A 56 2.88 -7.13 16.93
C SER A 56 3.87 -8.06 17.62
N TYR A 57 3.66 -9.38 17.51
CA TYR A 57 4.50 -10.39 18.13
C TYR A 57 4.92 -11.43 17.11
N ALA A 58 6.20 -11.79 17.12
CA ALA A 58 6.70 -12.91 16.34
C ALA A 58 6.28 -14.23 17.00
N GLU A 59 5.65 -15.14 16.28
CA GLU A 59 5.22 -16.44 16.80
C GLU A 59 5.41 -17.51 15.73
N GLN A 60 5.98 -18.65 16.13
CA GLN A 60 6.02 -19.82 15.26
C GLN A 60 4.69 -20.57 15.37
N PRO A 61 3.92 -20.69 14.28
CA PRO A 61 2.65 -21.39 14.28
C PRO A 61 2.83 -22.89 14.44
N THR A 62 1.88 -23.56 15.09
CA THR A 62 1.78 -25.02 15.06
C THR A 62 0.96 -25.40 13.83
N VAL A 63 1.65 -25.85 12.79
CA VAL A 63 1.04 -26.29 11.53
C VAL A 63 1.12 -27.80 11.44
N ARG A 64 0.03 -28.45 11.00
CA ARG A 64 0.02 -29.88 10.64
C ARG A 64 -0.73 -30.10 9.36
N PHE A 65 -0.12 -30.86 8.46
CA PHE A 65 -0.75 -31.31 7.24
C PHE A 65 -1.92 -32.27 7.56
N GLN A 66 -3.10 -31.97 7.02
CA GLN A 66 -4.32 -32.73 7.31
C GLN A 66 -4.51 -33.94 6.39
N HIS A 67 -3.52 -34.23 5.54
CA HIS A 67 -3.60 -35.29 4.53
C HIS A 67 -4.83 -35.13 3.62
N GLN A 68 -5.30 -33.89 3.42
CA GLN A 68 -6.36 -33.61 2.47
C GLN A 68 -5.80 -32.90 1.25
N VAL A 69 -6.02 -33.52 0.11
CA VAL A 69 -5.45 -33.13 -1.19
C VAL A 69 -6.58 -33.06 -2.21
N LEU A 70 -6.57 -32.04 -3.04
CA LEU A 70 -7.40 -31.97 -4.25
C LEU A 70 -6.51 -31.52 -5.41
N LEU A 71 -6.38 -32.40 -6.40
CA LEU A 71 -5.51 -32.27 -7.56
C LEU A 71 -6.35 -32.24 -8.84
N VAL A 72 -6.05 -31.28 -9.70
CA VAL A 72 -6.53 -31.21 -11.08
C VAL A 72 -5.32 -31.00 -12.00
N ALA A 73 -5.05 -31.96 -12.88
CA ALA A 73 -4.04 -31.90 -13.92
C ALA A 73 -4.70 -31.61 -15.27
N LEU A 74 -4.25 -30.55 -15.95
CA LEU A 74 -4.77 -30.10 -17.23
C LEU A 74 -4.02 -30.80 -18.37
N LEU A 75 -4.74 -31.42 -19.31
CA LEU A 75 -4.15 -32.11 -20.45
C LEU A 75 -4.07 -31.24 -21.71
N GLY A 76 -3.30 -31.70 -22.70
CA GLY A 76 -3.10 -31.04 -23.99
C GLY A 76 -4.33 -30.95 -24.91
N PRO A 77 -4.27 -30.08 -25.93
CA PRO A 77 -5.41 -29.71 -26.80
C PRO A 77 -5.98 -30.87 -27.63
N GLU A 78 -5.24 -31.97 -27.87
CA GLU A 78 -5.78 -33.12 -28.59
C GLU A 78 -6.83 -33.92 -27.80
N HIS A 79 -6.88 -33.76 -26.48
CA HIS A 79 -7.83 -34.47 -25.61
C HIS A 79 -8.78 -33.55 -24.83
N GLY A 80 -8.57 -32.23 -24.83
CA GLY A 80 -9.49 -31.23 -24.26
C GLY A 80 -9.91 -31.46 -22.80
N GLY A 81 -9.23 -32.35 -22.09
CA GLY A 81 -9.67 -32.94 -20.84
C GLY A 81 -8.75 -32.61 -19.67
N PHE A 82 -9.20 -33.00 -18.48
CA PHE A 82 -8.42 -32.92 -17.26
C PHE A 82 -8.41 -34.28 -16.59
N LEU A 83 -7.40 -34.52 -15.75
CA LEU A 83 -7.38 -35.61 -14.79
C LEU A 83 -7.54 -35.01 -13.40
N ALA A 84 -8.36 -35.64 -12.58
CA ALA A 84 -8.64 -35.16 -11.24
C ALA A 84 -8.52 -36.29 -10.24
N TRP A 85 -8.04 -35.95 -9.05
CA TRP A 85 -8.00 -36.84 -7.92
C TRP A 85 -8.00 -36.04 -6.62
N SER A 86 -8.62 -36.60 -5.59
CA SER A 86 -8.57 -36.03 -4.26
C SER A 86 -8.56 -37.12 -3.20
N THR A 87 -8.30 -36.72 -1.97
CA THR A 87 -8.51 -37.56 -0.79
C THR A 87 -9.99 -37.63 -0.39
N PHE A 88 -10.88 -36.86 -1.03
CA PHE A 88 -12.31 -36.83 -0.74
C PHE A 88 -13.06 -37.87 -1.60
N PRO A 89 -13.66 -38.92 -1.00
CA PRO A 89 -14.31 -39.98 -1.76
C PRO A 89 -15.50 -39.48 -2.60
N ALA A 90 -16.23 -38.49 -2.11
CA ALA A 90 -17.36 -37.91 -2.83
C ALA A 90 -16.92 -37.18 -4.12
N PHE A 91 -15.83 -36.41 -4.08
CA PHE A 91 -15.25 -35.81 -5.29
C PHE A 91 -14.81 -36.87 -6.29
N ASN A 92 -14.12 -37.92 -5.84
CA ASN A 92 -13.61 -38.97 -6.72
C ASN A 92 -14.74 -39.71 -7.46
N ARG A 93 -15.89 -39.92 -6.79
CA ARG A 93 -17.08 -40.51 -7.41
C ARG A 93 -17.69 -39.63 -8.51
N LEU A 94 -17.55 -38.30 -8.42
CA LEU A 94 -18.05 -37.35 -9.41
C LEU A 94 -17.19 -37.26 -10.67
N GLN A 95 -15.92 -37.66 -10.62
CA GLN A 95 -14.98 -37.50 -11.75
C GLN A 95 -15.17 -38.52 -12.88
N GLY A 96 -15.76 -39.70 -12.59
CA GLY A 96 -15.99 -40.73 -13.60
C GLY A 96 -14.72 -41.11 -14.38
N SER A 97 -14.72 -40.89 -15.69
CA SER A 97 -13.58 -41.15 -16.59
C SER A 97 -12.37 -40.24 -16.38
N HIS A 98 -12.53 -39.11 -15.68
CA HIS A 98 -11.46 -38.17 -15.35
C HIS A 98 -10.69 -38.54 -14.08
N LEU A 99 -11.13 -39.57 -13.34
CA LEU A 99 -10.48 -40.00 -12.11
C LEU A 99 -9.16 -40.72 -12.41
N ARG A 100 -8.06 -40.24 -11.82
CA ARG A 100 -6.76 -40.93 -11.89
C ARG A 100 -6.11 -41.04 -10.51
N VAL A 101 -6.07 -42.24 -9.94
CA VAL A 101 -5.52 -42.47 -8.60
C VAL A 101 -3.98 -42.48 -8.65
N PRO A 102 -3.30 -41.68 -7.81
CA PRO A 102 -1.84 -41.65 -7.70
C PRO A 102 -1.24 -42.94 -7.13
N LEU A 103 0.05 -43.20 -7.43
CA LEU A 103 0.80 -44.35 -6.96
C LEU A 103 1.55 -44.05 -5.64
N VAL A 104 1.65 -45.06 -4.78
CA VAL A 104 2.43 -45.02 -3.52
C VAL A 104 3.79 -45.66 -3.74
N SER A 105 4.86 -44.93 -3.43
CA SER A 105 6.18 -45.53 -3.19
C SER A 105 6.48 -45.46 -1.69
N SER A 106 6.38 -46.59 -0.99
CA SER A 106 6.89 -46.72 0.38
C SER A 106 8.40 -46.82 0.33
N LEU A 107 9.11 -45.82 0.87
CA LEU A 107 10.52 -45.93 1.22
C LEU A 107 10.60 -45.94 2.74
N ASP A 108 10.41 -47.13 3.32
CA ASP A 108 10.88 -47.42 4.67
C ASP A 108 12.40 -47.47 4.62
N SER A 109 13.04 -46.39 5.02
CA SER A 109 14.47 -46.40 5.32
C SER A 109 14.77 -45.33 6.34
N TYR A 110 14.70 -45.68 7.63
CA TYR A 110 15.69 -45.31 8.66
C TYR A 110 15.37 -46.08 9.95
N GLY A 111 16.02 -47.24 10.10
CA GLY A 111 15.91 -48.09 11.28
C GLY A 111 17.04 -49.12 11.37
N SER A 112 18.22 -48.79 10.87
CA SER A 112 19.42 -49.62 11.01
C SER A 112 20.61 -48.75 11.41
N SER A 113 20.57 -48.27 12.65
CA SER A 113 21.75 -47.86 13.41
C SER A 113 21.42 -47.82 14.90
N LEU A 114 21.18 -48.99 15.49
CA LEU A 114 21.42 -49.25 16.91
C LEU A 114 21.34 -50.76 17.11
N MET A 115 22.33 -51.30 17.83
CA MET A 115 22.51 -52.72 18.20
C MET A 115 23.28 -53.60 17.20
N ALA A 116 24.48 -53.16 16.82
CA ALA A 116 25.60 -54.09 16.86
C ALA A 116 26.14 -54.05 18.30
N THR A 117 25.75 -55.02 19.13
CA THR A 117 26.55 -55.77 20.12
C THR A 117 25.59 -56.57 21.02
N ILE A 118 25.94 -57.83 21.28
CA ILE A 118 25.44 -58.74 22.34
C ILE A 118 24.04 -59.38 22.11
N LEU A 119 24.02 -60.62 21.62
CA LEU A 119 23.78 -61.81 22.45
C LEU A 119 23.62 -63.06 21.58
N SER A 120 24.62 -63.91 21.68
CA SER A 120 24.55 -65.35 21.42
C SER A 120 23.47 -66.03 22.26
N GLY A 121 22.69 -66.93 21.67
CA GLY A 121 22.12 -68.07 22.40
C GLY A 121 20.64 -68.37 22.16
N LYS A 122 20.40 -69.49 21.46
CA LYS A 122 19.45 -70.58 21.77
C LYS A 122 18.10 -70.19 22.42
N LEU A 123 16.98 -70.64 21.85
CA LEU A 123 16.34 -71.96 22.07
C LEU A 123 14.85 -71.91 21.63
N TRP A 124 14.44 -72.81 20.71
CA TRP A 124 13.18 -73.58 20.53
C TRP A 124 11.79 -72.96 20.92
N ILE A 125 10.67 -73.17 20.21
CA ILE A 125 9.89 -74.42 20.02
C ILE A 125 8.74 -74.18 19.00
N PHE A 126 8.50 -75.17 18.11
CA PHE A 126 7.27 -75.70 17.46
C PHE A 126 5.90 -74.96 17.62
N ALA A 127 4.90 -75.01 16.71
CA ALA A 127 4.52 -75.99 15.69
C ALA A 127 3.44 -75.43 14.70
N PHE A 128 3.40 -76.06 13.52
CA PHE A 128 2.37 -76.18 12.45
C PHE A 128 0.96 -76.62 12.92
N PRO A 129 -0.05 -76.91 12.05
CA PRO A 129 -0.31 -76.60 10.62
C PRO A 129 -1.80 -76.20 10.30
N SER A 130 -2.11 -75.85 9.03
CA SER A 130 -3.02 -76.64 8.14
C SER A 130 -3.72 -75.81 7.04
N LYS A 131 -3.63 -76.32 5.79
CA LYS A 131 -4.49 -76.02 4.63
C LYS A 131 -5.69 -77.00 4.62
N PRO A 132 -6.80 -76.68 3.91
CA PRO A 132 -7.13 -77.44 2.67
C PRO A 132 -7.74 -76.55 1.53
N LYS A 133 -7.34 -76.72 0.25
CA LYS A 133 -7.95 -77.44 -0.91
C LYS A 133 -9.09 -76.70 -1.67
N ASP A 134 -8.85 -76.48 -2.98
CA ASP A 134 -9.68 -75.91 -4.07
C ASP A 134 -10.89 -76.80 -4.50
N PRO A 135 -11.67 -76.54 -5.60
CA PRO A 135 -11.96 -75.33 -6.44
C PRO A 135 -13.48 -75.12 -6.75
N GLY A 136 -13.91 -73.97 -7.33
CA GLY A 136 -15.15 -73.92 -8.14
C GLY A 136 -16.02 -72.64 -8.14
N ALA A 137 -15.84 -71.82 -9.19
CA ALA A 137 -16.80 -71.02 -9.99
C ALA A 137 -17.91 -70.08 -9.41
N MET A 138 -17.88 -68.84 -9.94
CA MET A 138 -18.91 -67.77 -10.08
C MET A 138 -19.39 -67.09 -8.77
N ASP A 139 -19.33 -65.76 -8.56
CA ASP A 139 -19.77 -64.62 -9.39
C ASP A 139 -19.19 -63.29 -8.81
N PRO A 140 -18.78 -62.25 -9.59
CA PRO A 140 -18.05 -61.09 -9.05
C PRO A 140 -18.98 -59.89 -8.81
N LEU A 141 -19.87 -59.95 -7.81
CA LEU A 141 -20.63 -58.77 -7.35
C LEU A 141 -20.65 -58.56 -5.83
N GLN A 142 -19.78 -59.22 -5.07
CA GLN A 142 -19.78 -59.08 -3.62
C GLN A 142 -18.39 -59.23 -3.00
N ARG A 143 -17.43 -58.39 -3.40
CA ARG A 143 -16.19 -58.23 -2.62
C ARG A 143 -15.47 -56.90 -2.84
N VAL A 144 -16.07 -55.78 -2.41
CA VAL A 144 -15.29 -54.60 -1.96
C VAL A 144 -16.03 -53.92 -0.81
N ASN A 145 -16.05 -54.57 0.35
CA ASN A 145 -16.21 -53.92 1.65
C ASN A 145 -14.95 -54.16 2.48
N LEU A 146 -13.79 -53.84 1.88
CA LEU A 146 -12.52 -53.71 2.58
C LEU A 146 -12.15 -52.23 2.53
N THR A 147 -12.03 -51.67 3.72
CA THR A 147 -11.50 -50.35 4.06
C THR A 147 -10.18 -50.08 3.34
N LEU A 148 -10.26 -49.43 2.17
CA LEU A 148 -9.13 -48.73 1.55
C LEU A 148 -9.07 -47.34 2.18
N SER A 149 -8.38 -47.23 3.33
CA SER A 149 -7.79 -45.96 3.74
C SER A 149 -6.71 -45.62 2.72
N SER A 150 -7.03 -44.72 1.79
CA SER A 150 -6.18 -44.31 0.68
C SER A 150 -5.06 -43.38 1.15
N GLU A 151 -3.92 -43.93 1.58
CA GLU A 151 -2.66 -43.18 1.66
C GLU A 151 -1.95 -43.29 0.31
N SER A 152 -2.31 -42.44 -0.65
CA SER A 152 -1.75 -42.46 -2.02
C SER A 152 -0.71 -41.37 -2.31
N SER A 153 -0.17 -40.70 -1.29
CA SER A 153 0.85 -39.64 -1.42
C SER A 153 2.00 -39.85 -0.44
N GLN A 154 3.25 -39.76 -0.91
CA GLN A 154 4.42 -39.84 -0.03
C GLN A 154 4.62 -38.46 0.61
N THR A 155 4.25 -38.34 1.89
CA THR A 155 4.32 -37.08 2.63
C THR A 155 5.13 -37.23 3.89
N ARG A 156 6.06 -36.31 4.12
CA ARG A 156 6.91 -36.31 5.31
C ARG A 156 6.95 -34.90 5.89
N GLU A 157 6.49 -34.74 7.12
CA GLU A 157 6.74 -33.54 7.91
C GLU A 157 8.07 -33.68 8.65
N GLU A 158 8.84 -32.59 8.69
CA GLU A 158 10.14 -32.53 9.36
C GLU A 158 10.16 -31.37 10.35
N ASP A 159 10.55 -31.70 11.58
CA ASP A 159 10.91 -30.76 12.64
C ASP A 159 12.44 -30.67 12.63
N ARG A 160 12.97 -29.56 12.10
CA ARG A 160 14.40 -29.37 11.84
C ARG A 160 15.12 -28.88 13.09
N ASN A 161 14.44 -28.12 13.95
CA ASN A 161 15.00 -27.56 15.17
C ASN A 161 14.67 -28.38 16.44
N GLN A 162 13.88 -29.45 16.30
CA GLN A 162 13.44 -30.36 17.37
C GLN A 162 12.66 -29.66 18.49
N ASP A 163 11.89 -28.62 18.17
CA ASP A 163 11.10 -27.86 19.15
C ASP A 163 9.68 -28.42 19.35
N GLY A 164 9.32 -29.51 18.66
CA GLY A 164 8.02 -30.16 18.71
C GLY A 164 6.99 -29.54 17.75
N LYS A 165 7.35 -28.49 17.00
CA LYS A 165 6.58 -27.93 15.89
C LYS A 165 7.22 -28.37 14.59
N MET A 166 6.37 -28.67 13.60
CA MET A 166 6.87 -29.00 12.28
C MET A 166 7.40 -27.73 11.61
N ASP A 167 8.51 -27.83 10.87
CA ASP A 167 9.14 -26.72 10.15
C ASP A 167 8.89 -26.79 8.65
N MET A 168 8.71 -28.00 8.11
CA MET A 168 8.49 -28.20 6.68
C MET A 168 7.70 -29.47 6.36
N LEU A 169 6.98 -29.41 5.24
CA LEU A 169 6.35 -30.56 4.59
C LEU A 169 7.06 -30.85 3.28
N HIS A 170 7.53 -32.08 3.14
CA HIS A 170 7.92 -32.69 1.87
C HIS A 170 6.72 -33.47 1.32
N PHE A 171 6.13 -32.98 0.25
CA PHE A 171 4.99 -33.58 -0.42
C PHE A 171 5.39 -34.13 -1.79
N LYS A 172 5.25 -35.43 -1.99
CA LYS A 172 5.49 -36.08 -3.29
C LYS A 172 4.28 -36.89 -3.72
N LEU A 173 3.83 -36.66 -4.95
CA LEU A 173 2.70 -37.36 -5.57
C LEU A 173 3.06 -37.79 -6.97
N GLU A 174 2.81 -39.05 -7.31
CA GLU A 174 3.09 -39.64 -8.62
C GLU A 174 1.77 -39.97 -9.32
N LEU A 175 1.43 -39.21 -10.36
CA LEU A 175 0.21 -39.37 -11.14
C LEU A 175 0.47 -40.30 -12.33
N PRO A 176 -0.06 -41.53 -12.36
CA PRO A 176 0.13 -42.42 -13.50
C PRO A 176 -0.57 -41.85 -14.74
N LEU A 177 0.10 -41.90 -15.88
CA LEU A 177 -0.36 -41.32 -17.14
C LEU A 177 -0.19 -42.31 -18.28
N GLN A 178 -1.21 -42.45 -19.13
CA GLN A 178 -1.14 -43.25 -20.36
C GLN A 178 -0.15 -42.64 -21.36
N SER A 179 0.32 -43.41 -22.34
CA SER A 179 1.28 -42.94 -23.35
C SER A 179 0.79 -41.73 -24.17
N THR A 180 -0.52 -41.60 -24.33
CA THR A 180 -1.20 -40.50 -25.05
C THR A 180 -1.53 -39.28 -24.17
N GLU A 181 -1.43 -39.40 -22.85
CA GLU A 181 -1.77 -38.32 -21.91
C GLU A 181 -0.58 -37.39 -21.69
N HIS A 182 -0.80 -36.08 -21.91
CA HIS A 182 0.21 -35.04 -21.78
C HIS A 182 -0.27 -33.94 -20.84
N VAL A 183 0.36 -33.80 -19.67
CA VAL A 183 0.02 -32.76 -18.68
C VAL A 183 0.68 -31.44 -19.04
N LEU A 184 -0.13 -30.39 -19.19
CA LEU A 184 0.29 -29.01 -19.46
C LEU A 184 0.16 -28.10 -18.24
N GLY A 185 -0.61 -28.50 -17.22
CA GLY A 185 -0.77 -27.69 -16.02
C GLY A 185 -1.28 -28.48 -14.83
N VAL A 186 -1.11 -27.91 -13.64
CA VAL A 186 -1.46 -28.51 -12.36
C VAL A 186 -2.10 -27.44 -11.48
N GLN A 187 -3.21 -27.81 -10.85
CA GLN A 187 -3.86 -27.10 -9.77
C GLN A 187 -3.94 -28.05 -8.58
N LEU A 188 -3.37 -27.65 -7.45
CA LEU A 188 -3.24 -28.47 -6.26
C LEU A 188 -3.64 -27.65 -5.03
N ILE A 189 -4.58 -28.19 -4.26
CA ILE A 189 -4.93 -27.71 -2.93
C ILE A 189 -4.42 -28.71 -1.90
N LEU A 190 -3.69 -28.18 -0.92
CA LEU A 190 -3.32 -28.88 0.31
C LEU A 190 -3.94 -28.15 1.50
N THR A 191 -4.49 -28.90 2.46
CA THR A 191 -5.06 -28.29 3.69
C THR A 191 -4.21 -28.61 4.91
N PHE A 192 -4.21 -27.68 5.86
CA PHE A 192 -3.44 -27.77 7.10
C PHE A 192 -4.31 -27.35 8.27
N SER A 193 -4.07 -27.90 9.45
CA SER A 193 -4.50 -27.26 10.70
C SER A 193 -3.44 -26.25 11.10
N TYR A 194 -3.86 -25.05 11.43
CA TYR A 194 -2.99 -23.94 11.77
C TYR A 194 -3.41 -23.37 13.12
N GLN A 195 -2.48 -23.36 14.08
CA GLN A 195 -2.74 -22.94 15.45
C GLN A 195 -1.71 -21.90 15.93
N LEU A 196 -2.21 -20.89 16.65
CA LEU A 196 -1.43 -19.90 17.38
C LEU A 196 -1.87 -19.93 18.84
N HIS A 197 -0.93 -19.70 19.77
CA HIS A 197 -1.17 -19.81 21.21
C HIS A 197 -0.57 -18.63 22.01
N ARG A 198 0.32 -17.81 21.45
CA ARG A 198 1.13 -16.86 22.24
C ARG A 198 0.30 -15.77 22.93
N MET A 199 -0.62 -15.13 22.21
CA MET A 199 -1.44 -14.03 22.78
C MET A 199 -2.95 -14.33 22.73
N SER A 200 -3.39 -15.20 21.83
CA SER A 200 -4.75 -15.72 21.74
C SER A 200 -4.67 -17.14 21.17
N THR A 201 -5.55 -18.03 21.63
CA THR A 201 -5.63 -19.38 21.09
C THR A 201 -6.44 -19.32 19.80
N PHE A 202 -5.75 -19.16 18.67
CA PHE A 202 -6.38 -19.09 17.36
C PHE A 202 -6.22 -20.42 16.64
N VAL A 203 -7.34 -21.01 16.21
CA VAL A 203 -7.36 -22.30 15.51
C VAL A 203 -8.12 -22.12 14.21
N MET A 204 -7.48 -22.51 13.10
CA MET A 204 -8.13 -22.53 11.80
C MET A 204 -7.70 -23.73 10.97
N GLN A 205 -8.57 -24.12 10.03
CA GLN A 205 -8.11 -24.91 8.89
C GLN A 205 -7.67 -23.96 7.78
N SER A 206 -6.41 -24.11 7.38
CA SER A 206 -5.74 -23.30 6.37
C SER A 206 -5.50 -24.09 5.08
N MET A 207 -5.10 -23.37 4.04
CA MET A 207 -4.94 -23.89 2.68
C MET A 207 -3.61 -23.39 2.07
N ALA A 208 -2.90 -24.28 1.37
CA ALA A 208 -1.94 -23.91 0.35
C ALA A 208 -2.54 -24.22 -1.03
N PHE A 209 -2.60 -23.20 -1.89
CA PHE A 209 -3.03 -23.35 -3.28
C PHE A 209 -1.83 -23.17 -4.22
N LEU A 210 -1.59 -24.18 -5.04
CA LEU A 210 -0.49 -24.25 -5.98
C LEU A 210 -1.06 -24.39 -7.38
N GLN A 211 -0.73 -23.45 -8.26
CA GLN A 211 -1.15 -23.46 -9.66
C GLN A 211 0.03 -23.18 -10.57
N SER A 212 0.21 -24.01 -11.59
CA SER A 212 1.26 -23.82 -12.61
C SER A 212 0.81 -24.39 -13.95
N SER A 213 1.11 -23.68 -15.04
CA SER A 213 0.74 -24.10 -16.40
C SER A 213 1.84 -23.71 -17.39
N PHE A 214 2.17 -24.61 -18.30
CA PHE A 214 3.25 -24.47 -19.26
C PHE A 214 2.79 -24.90 -20.66
N ALA A 215 3.43 -24.35 -21.69
CA ALA A 215 3.07 -24.63 -23.09
C ALA A 215 3.57 -26.00 -23.59
N VAL A 216 4.42 -26.68 -22.83
CA VAL A 216 5.06 -27.96 -23.21
C VAL A 216 4.70 -29.03 -22.18
N PRO A 217 4.38 -30.26 -22.61
CA PRO A 217 4.11 -31.38 -21.70
C PRO A 217 5.25 -31.62 -20.71
N GLY A 218 4.90 -31.67 -19.42
CA GLY A 218 5.85 -31.92 -18.34
C GLY A 218 5.97 -33.39 -17.97
N SER A 219 7.11 -33.75 -17.39
CA SER A 219 7.34 -35.00 -16.66
C SER A 219 7.26 -34.79 -15.14
N GLN A 220 7.66 -33.62 -14.65
CA GLN A 220 7.67 -33.31 -13.23
C GLN A 220 7.47 -31.82 -12.94
N LEU A 221 6.74 -31.53 -11.87
CA LEU A 221 6.61 -30.22 -11.26
C LEU A 221 7.28 -30.22 -9.90
N TYR A 222 8.28 -29.35 -9.71
CA TYR A 222 8.89 -29.09 -8.42
C TYR A 222 8.53 -27.68 -7.93
N VAL A 223 8.02 -27.56 -6.71
CA VAL A 223 7.71 -26.26 -6.08
C VAL A 223 8.33 -26.18 -4.71
N ASN A 224 8.89 -25.04 -4.39
CA ASN A 224 9.46 -24.76 -3.08
C ASN A 224 8.96 -23.39 -2.62
N GLY A 225 8.34 -23.29 -1.44
CA GLY A 225 7.73 -22.05 -0.97
C GLY A 225 7.40 -22.04 0.52
N ASP A 226 6.90 -20.91 1.00
CA ASP A 226 6.61 -20.64 2.42
C ASP A 226 5.11 -20.49 2.64
N LEU A 227 4.55 -21.17 3.64
CA LEU A 227 3.15 -21.03 4.03
C LEU A 227 3.00 -19.83 4.98
N ARG A 228 2.72 -18.65 4.43
CA ARG A 228 2.65 -17.39 5.18
C ARG A 228 1.24 -17.05 5.64
N LEU A 229 1.10 -16.48 6.83
CA LEU A 229 -0.17 -15.95 7.34
C LEU A 229 -0.45 -14.54 6.77
N GLN A 230 -1.67 -14.32 6.31
CA GLN A 230 -2.17 -13.03 5.84
C GLN A 230 -3.33 -12.55 6.73
N GLN A 231 -3.14 -11.41 7.40
CA GLN A 231 -4.14 -10.79 8.27
C GLN A 231 -4.72 -9.52 7.63
N LYS A 232 -6.03 -9.47 7.41
CA LYS A 232 -6.76 -8.24 7.02
C LYS A 232 -7.17 -7.39 8.22
N GLN A 233 -7.30 -8.00 9.40
CA GLN A 233 -7.62 -7.35 10.67
C GLN A 233 -6.78 -7.95 11.81
N PRO A 234 -6.48 -7.18 12.88
CA PRO A 234 -5.81 -7.72 14.07
C PRO A 234 -6.61 -8.86 14.70
N LEU A 235 -5.93 -9.88 15.22
CA LEU A 235 -6.55 -10.94 16.03
C LEU A 235 -6.92 -10.39 17.41
N SER A 236 -8.00 -10.88 18.00
CA SER A 236 -8.36 -10.52 19.38
C SER A 236 -7.23 -10.89 20.34
N TYR A 237 -7.04 -10.07 21.37
CA TYR A 237 -6.13 -10.41 22.48
C TYR A 237 -6.86 -11.32 23.47
N GLY A 238 -6.24 -12.45 23.83
CA GLY A 238 -6.83 -13.45 24.72
C GLY A 238 -7.95 -14.29 24.09
N GLY A 239 -8.38 -15.31 24.82
CA GLY A 239 -9.50 -16.18 24.44
C GLY A 239 -9.19 -17.22 23.35
N LEU A 240 -10.23 -17.97 22.99
CA LEU A 240 -10.23 -18.98 21.93
C LEU A 240 -10.95 -18.41 20.70
N ASP A 241 -10.26 -18.34 19.57
CA ASP A 241 -10.83 -17.96 18.27
C ASP A 241 -10.81 -19.15 17.31
N THR A 242 -11.99 -19.75 17.13
CA THR A 242 -12.22 -20.90 16.25
C THR A 242 -13.09 -20.55 15.04
N ARG A 243 -13.26 -19.26 14.72
CA ARG A 243 -14.18 -18.82 13.64
C ARG A 243 -13.87 -19.46 12.29
N TYR A 244 -12.60 -19.77 12.04
CA TYR A 244 -12.13 -20.41 10.81
C TYR A 244 -11.72 -21.87 11.02
N ASN A 245 -12.10 -22.48 12.14
CA ASN A 245 -11.97 -23.92 12.38
C ASN A 245 -13.13 -24.69 11.71
N VAL A 246 -13.33 -24.41 10.43
CA VAL A 246 -14.35 -25.04 9.58
C VAL A 246 -13.66 -25.57 8.33
N SER A 247 -14.18 -26.68 7.81
CA SER A 247 -13.57 -27.37 6.68
C SER A 247 -13.46 -26.44 5.46
N VAL A 248 -12.25 -26.26 4.92
CA VAL A 248 -12.04 -25.43 3.71
C VAL A 248 -12.71 -26.06 2.49
N ILE A 249 -12.69 -27.39 2.41
CA ILE A 249 -13.39 -28.18 1.38
C ILE A 249 -14.40 -29.06 2.10
N ASN A 250 -15.66 -29.00 1.67
CA ASN A 250 -16.70 -29.86 2.24
C ASN A 250 -16.61 -31.28 1.65
N GLY A 251 -15.78 -32.12 2.25
CA GLY A 251 -15.48 -33.47 1.79
C GLY A 251 -16.66 -34.44 1.71
N THR A 252 -17.79 -34.14 2.36
CA THR A 252 -18.99 -34.98 2.40
C THR A 252 -20.09 -34.52 1.44
N SER A 253 -19.92 -33.39 0.76
CA SER A 253 -20.94 -32.86 -0.14
C SER A 253 -21.15 -33.76 -1.36
N PRO A 254 -22.40 -34.04 -1.77
CA PRO A 254 -22.69 -34.74 -3.01
C PRO A 254 -22.62 -33.82 -4.24
N PHE A 255 -22.50 -32.49 -4.05
CA PHE A 255 -22.62 -31.52 -5.14
C PHE A 255 -21.25 -31.15 -5.75
N ALA A 256 -21.15 -31.21 -7.07
CA ALA A 256 -19.92 -30.85 -7.80
C ALA A 256 -19.46 -29.40 -7.55
N ARG A 257 -20.40 -28.48 -7.30
CA ARG A 257 -20.12 -27.06 -7.02
C ARG A 257 -19.25 -26.86 -5.78
N ASP A 258 -19.36 -27.73 -4.78
CA ASP A 258 -18.60 -27.60 -3.52
C ASP A 258 -17.13 -28.02 -3.68
N TYR A 259 -16.80 -28.64 -4.81
CA TYR A 259 -15.43 -29.00 -5.19
C TYR A 259 -14.87 -28.14 -6.33
N ASP A 260 -15.62 -27.14 -6.79
CA ASP A 260 -15.13 -26.18 -7.77
C ASP A 260 -14.00 -25.34 -7.15
N LEU A 261 -12.81 -25.45 -7.73
CA LEU A 261 -11.61 -24.72 -7.31
C LEU A 261 -11.85 -23.21 -7.24
N THR A 262 -12.62 -22.65 -8.18
CA THR A 262 -12.90 -21.20 -8.20
C THR A 262 -13.73 -20.78 -7.00
N HIS A 263 -14.73 -21.57 -6.64
CA HIS A 263 -15.59 -21.33 -5.48
C HIS A 263 -14.83 -21.50 -4.17
N ILE A 264 -14.03 -22.56 -4.05
CA ILE A 264 -13.21 -22.84 -2.87
C ILE A 264 -12.21 -21.69 -2.61
N VAL A 265 -11.47 -21.28 -3.65
CA VAL A 265 -10.47 -20.21 -3.52
C VAL A 265 -11.13 -18.87 -3.21
N ALA A 266 -12.25 -18.55 -3.86
CA ALA A 266 -13.00 -17.32 -3.60
C ALA A 266 -13.51 -17.27 -2.14
N ALA A 267 -14.19 -18.32 -1.69
CA ALA A 267 -14.70 -18.41 -0.31
C ALA A 267 -13.58 -18.36 0.74
N TYR A 268 -12.43 -18.97 0.46
CA TYR A 268 -11.27 -18.88 1.35
C TYR A 268 -10.70 -17.46 1.42
N GLN A 269 -10.62 -16.76 0.28
CA GLN A 269 -10.13 -15.39 0.20
C GLN A 269 -11.05 -14.35 0.83
N GLU A 270 -12.32 -14.65 1.08
CA GLU A 270 -13.24 -13.76 1.82
C GLU A 270 -12.91 -13.67 3.31
N ARG A 271 -12.22 -14.67 3.87
CA ARG A 271 -11.82 -14.68 5.29
C ARG A 271 -10.90 -13.48 5.60
N ASN A 272 -10.95 -13.01 6.84
CA ASN A 272 -10.06 -11.94 7.32
C ASN A 272 -8.68 -12.44 7.73
N VAL A 273 -8.52 -13.75 7.93
CA VAL A 273 -7.26 -14.41 8.23
C VAL A 273 -7.15 -15.64 7.33
N THR A 274 -6.10 -15.67 6.52
CA THR A 274 -5.83 -16.73 5.53
C THR A 274 -4.35 -17.08 5.52
N THR A 275 -4.00 -18.22 4.94
CA THR A 275 -2.61 -18.54 4.54
C THR A 275 -2.44 -18.43 3.04
N ILE A 276 -1.27 -18.00 2.61
CA ILE A 276 -0.87 -17.96 1.21
C ILE A 276 0.48 -18.64 1.05
N LEU A 277 0.69 -19.31 -0.09
CA LEU A 277 2.00 -19.86 -0.43
C LEU A 277 2.81 -18.77 -1.13
N THR A 278 3.89 -18.30 -0.50
CA THR A 278 4.79 -17.28 -1.05
C THR A 278 6.11 -17.89 -1.50
N ASP A 279 6.90 -17.10 -2.23
CA ASP A 279 8.26 -17.45 -2.66
C ASP A 279 8.34 -18.74 -3.49
N THR A 280 7.25 -19.05 -4.22
CA THR A 280 7.17 -20.21 -5.09
C THR A 280 7.98 -19.99 -6.36
N ASN A 281 9.05 -20.76 -6.54
CA ASN A 281 9.78 -20.86 -7.79
C ASN A 281 9.47 -22.23 -8.45
N PRO A 282 8.39 -22.35 -9.24
CA PRO A 282 8.04 -23.62 -9.85
C PRO A 282 9.04 -24.01 -10.94
N ILE A 283 9.59 -25.21 -10.84
CA ILE A 283 10.48 -25.81 -11.85
C ILE A 283 9.69 -26.88 -12.60
N TRP A 284 9.62 -26.74 -13.92
CA TRP A 284 8.94 -27.66 -14.82
C TRP A 284 9.95 -28.45 -15.63
N LEU A 285 9.98 -29.77 -15.41
CA LEU A 285 10.83 -30.68 -16.16
C LEU A 285 10.05 -31.29 -17.31
N VAL A 286 10.71 -31.47 -18.45
CA VAL A 286 10.16 -32.03 -19.69
C VAL A 286 10.87 -33.35 -20.03
N GLY A 287 10.32 -34.14 -20.96
CA GLY A 287 10.92 -35.39 -21.41
C GLY A 287 10.49 -36.61 -20.59
N ARG A 288 9.21 -36.96 -20.66
CA ARG A 288 8.63 -38.14 -20.00
C ARG A 288 8.88 -39.40 -20.85
N ALA A 289 9.37 -40.48 -20.23
CA ALA A 289 9.39 -41.79 -20.87
C ALA A 289 7.96 -42.33 -21.09
N ALA A 290 7.75 -43.18 -22.10
CA ALA A 290 6.45 -43.80 -22.32
C ALA A 290 6.01 -44.54 -21.03
N GLU A 291 4.76 -44.30 -20.60
CA GLU A 291 4.16 -44.89 -19.38
C GLU A 291 4.74 -44.44 -18.03
N ALA A 292 5.72 -43.54 -17.99
CA ALA A 292 6.22 -42.98 -16.73
C ALA A 292 5.17 -42.05 -16.07
N PRO A 293 5.03 -42.04 -14.74
CA PRO A 293 4.10 -41.14 -14.06
C PRO A 293 4.57 -39.68 -14.13
N PHE A 294 3.63 -38.75 -13.99
CA PHE A 294 3.94 -37.34 -13.76
C PHE A 294 4.15 -37.09 -12.26
N VAL A 295 5.29 -36.51 -11.90
CA VAL A 295 5.67 -36.34 -10.49
C VAL A 295 5.43 -34.91 -10.04
N ILE A 296 4.69 -34.72 -8.95
CA ILE A 296 4.56 -33.45 -8.25
C ILE A 296 5.38 -33.55 -6.97
N ASN A 297 6.36 -32.66 -6.81
CA ASN A 297 7.18 -32.54 -5.63
C ASN A 297 7.07 -31.12 -5.06
N ALA A 298 6.54 -30.97 -3.86
CA ALA A 298 6.36 -29.68 -3.21
C ALA A 298 7.03 -29.67 -1.83
N VAL A 299 7.88 -28.69 -1.59
CA VAL A 299 8.47 -28.40 -0.29
C VAL A 299 7.83 -27.13 0.26
N ILE A 300 7.09 -27.26 1.36
CA ILE A 300 6.37 -26.16 2.00
C ILE A 300 6.97 -25.90 3.37
N ARG A 301 7.53 -24.72 3.59
CA ARG A 301 8.08 -24.30 4.90
C ARG A 301 7.03 -23.61 5.76
N TYR A 302 7.16 -23.75 7.07
CA TYR A 302 6.32 -23.12 8.09
C TYR A 302 7.13 -22.07 8.87
N PRO A 303 7.32 -20.86 8.32
CA PRO A 303 8.15 -19.85 8.94
C PRO A 303 7.49 -19.21 10.16
N VAL A 304 8.29 -18.50 10.96
CA VAL A 304 7.81 -17.62 12.03
C VAL A 304 6.99 -16.46 11.45
N GLU A 305 5.85 -16.18 12.07
CA GLU A 305 4.91 -15.15 11.65
C GLU A 305 4.91 -13.95 12.59
N VAL A 306 4.65 -12.76 12.04
CA VAL A 306 4.47 -11.54 12.83
C VAL A 306 2.98 -11.25 12.94
N ILE A 307 2.41 -11.56 14.10
CA ILE A 307 0.97 -11.49 14.35
C ILE A 307 0.61 -10.16 15.00
N SER A 308 -0.39 -9.47 14.46
CA SER A 308 -0.89 -8.20 14.98
C SER A 308 -2.11 -8.36 15.90
N TYR A 309 -2.07 -7.69 17.05
CA TYR A 309 -3.14 -7.66 18.06
C TYR A 309 -3.50 -6.21 18.46
N PRO A 310 -4.74 -5.93 18.90
CA PRO A 310 -5.08 -4.67 19.59
C PRO A 310 -4.22 -4.50 20.83
N PHE A 311 -3.79 -3.27 21.13
CA PHE A 311 -3.01 -3.01 22.33
C PHE A 311 -3.87 -3.23 23.58
N CYS A 312 -3.51 -4.22 24.39
CA CYS A 312 -3.96 -4.36 25.77
C CYS A 312 -2.81 -3.97 26.68
N GLY A 313 -3.06 -3.10 27.66
CA GLY A 313 -2.06 -2.62 28.62
C GLY A 313 -1.61 -3.66 29.65
N GLU A 314 -1.79 -4.96 29.40
CA GLU A 314 -1.46 -6.04 30.32
C GLU A 314 -0.26 -6.85 29.81
N LYS A 315 0.63 -7.20 30.74
CA LYS A 315 1.79 -8.06 30.48
C LYS A 315 1.31 -9.41 29.92
N PRO A 316 1.99 -9.96 28.90
CA PRO A 316 1.71 -11.32 28.44
C PRO A 316 1.93 -12.31 29.59
N PRO A 317 1.13 -13.40 29.68
CA PRO A 317 1.37 -14.47 30.64
C PRO A 317 2.68 -15.19 30.28
N ASP A 318 3.55 -15.29 31.29
CA ASP A 318 4.81 -16.04 31.39
C ASP A 318 5.62 -16.29 30.11
N ILE A 319 6.66 -15.47 29.94
CA ILE A 319 7.95 -15.96 29.44
C ILE A 319 8.97 -15.67 30.53
N SER A 320 9.28 -16.71 31.30
CA SER A 320 10.40 -16.79 32.22
C SER A 320 11.72 -16.75 31.46
N HIS A 321 12.13 -15.56 31.04
CA HIS A 321 13.54 -15.25 30.81
C HIS A 321 13.87 -14.00 31.59
N GLY A 322 14.47 -14.22 32.77
CA GLY A 322 14.96 -13.17 33.63
C GLY A 322 16.02 -12.36 32.89
N PHE A 323 15.67 -11.13 32.52
CA PHE A 323 16.64 -10.07 32.34
C PHE A 323 17.08 -9.60 33.73
N VAL A 324 17.97 -10.38 34.34
CA VAL A 324 18.75 -9.94 35.49
C VAL A 324 19.74 -8.92 34.96
N ILE A 325 19.52 -7.64 35.23
CA ILE A 325 20.58 -6.64 35.10
C ILE A 325 21.58 -6.95 36.22
N GLN A 326 22.65 -7.68 35.86
CA GLN A 326 23.86 -7.79 36.67
C GLN A 326 24.45 -6.38 36.81
N VAL A 327 24.24 -5.77 37.98
CA VAL A 327 25.06 -4.66 38.43
C VAL A 327 26.38 -5.26 38.89
N GLY A 328 27.46 -4.92 38.19
CA GLY A 328 28.81 -5.38 38.50
C GLY A 328 29.23 -5.05 39.93
N SER A 329 29.67 -6.09 40.63
CA SER A 329 30.29 -6.03 41.95
C SER A 329 31.79 -5.76 41.85
N SER A 330 32.30 -4.82 42.64
CA SER A 330 33.67 -4.73 43.16
C SER A 330 33.71 -3.71 44.31
N PRO A 331 34.61 -3.82 45.31
CA PRO A 331 34.41 -4.60 46.52
C PRO A 331 34.28 -3.73 47.81
N SER A 332 33.73 -4.37 48.85
CA SER A 332 33.80 -4.02 50.29
C SER A 332 35.25 -3.73 50.74
N SER A 333 35.64 -2.81 51.64
CA SER A 333 35.11 -2.27 52.92
C SER A 333 36.09 -1.12 53.37
N PRO A 334 36.07 -0.54 54.60
CA PRO A 334 35.03 -0.44 55.62
C PRO A 334 34.83 0.99 56.19
N GLY A 335 33.65 1.22 56.79
CA GLY A 335 33.50 2.02 58.02
C GLY A 335 33.66 3.54 57.96
N GLN A 336 32.54 4.26 57.86
CA GLN A 336 32.38 5.52 58.60
C GLN A 336 30.91 5.90 58.78
N GLN A 337 30.50 6.07 60.04
CA GLN A 337 29.22 6.67 60.45
C GLN A 337 29.06 8.05 59.79
N ILE A 338 27.99 8.25 59.02
CA ILE A 338 27.60 9.59 58.55
C ILE A 338 26.30 10.00 59.22
N ARG A 339 26.44 11.03 60.06
CA ARG A 339 25.39 11.83 60.70
C ARG A 339 24.43 12.41 59.66
N ALA A 340 23.17 12.54 60.03
CA ALA A 340 22.15 13.27 59.29
C ALA A 340 22.62 14.70 58.98
N GLY A 341 22.87 14.99 57.70
CA GLY A 341 23.16 16.32 57.19
C GLY A 341 21.88 16.96 56.64
N GLY A 342 21.42 18.02 57.30
CA GLY A 342 20.28 18.83 56.85
C GLY A 342 20.52 19.41 55.46
N MET A 343 19.54 19.25 54.58
CA MET A 343 19.56 19.74 53.21
C MET A 343 19.31 21.26 53.22
N TRP A 344 20.38 22.04 53.05
CA TRP A 344 20.31 23.47 52.78
C TRP A 344 19.66 23.72 51.41
N LEU A 345 18.35 23.96 51.40
CA LEU A 345 17.67 24.56 50.25
C LEU A 345 18.08 26.03 50.17
N ARG A 346 19.03 26.29 49.27
CA ARG A 346 19.50 27.61 48.87
C ARG A 346 18.27 28.49 48.59
N ARG A 347 18.12 29.60 49.33
CA ARG A 347 17.02 30.57 49.14
C ARG A 347 16.99 31.00 47.67
N VAL A 348 16.04 30.45 46.91
CA VAL A 348 15.73 30.93 45.58
C VAL A 348 15.11 32.30 45.78
N SER A 349 15.77 33.35 45.26
CA SER A 349 15.27 34.73 45.33
C SER A 349 13.80 34.77 44.92
N GLY A 350 12.97 35.51 45.65
CA GLY A 350 11.55 35.67 45.31
C GLY A 350 11.35 36.11 43.85
N THR A 351 12.31 36.86 43.30
CA THR A 351 12.33 37.28 41.89
C THR A 351 12.47 36.11 40.90
N ALA A 352 13.24 35.07 41.24
CA ALA A 352 13.41 33.88 40.41
C ALA A 352 12.19 32.96 40.47
N VAL A 353 11.53 32.87 41.63
CA VAL A 353 10.27 32.14 41.78
C VAL A 353 9.13 32.85 41.03
N THR A 354 9.06 34.18 41.10
CA THR A 354 8.08 34.94 40.30
C THR A 354 8.38 34.87 38.81
N ALA A 355 9.66 34.86 38.39
CA ALA A 355 10.03 34.69 36.98
C ALA A 355 9.67 33.29 36.46
N LEU A 356 9.90 32.25 37.26
CA LEU A 356 9.47 30.88 36.94
C LEU A 356 7.95 30.79 36.88
N LEU A 357 7.22 31.38 37.83
CA LEU A 357 5.75 31.39 37.81
C LEU A 357 5.20 32.19 36.63
N LEU A 358 5.81 33.30 36.23
CA LEU A 358 5.45 34.07 35.04
C LEU A 358 5.81 33.32 33.75
N ALA A 359 6.91 32.57 33.72
CA ALA A 359 7.26 31.70 32.62
C ALA A 359 6.32 30.50 32.52
N GLN A 360 5.91 29.94 33.66
CA GLN A 360 5.02 28.78 33.74
C GLN A 360 3.57 29.17 33.45
N THR A 361 3.10 30.33 33.94
CA THR A 361 1.80 30.92 33.56
C THR A 361 1.81 31.45 32.15
N GLY A 362 2.94 31.98 31.66
CA GLY A 362 3.14 32.32 30.25
C GLY A 362 3.12 31.09 29.36
N LEU A 363 3.67 29.96 29.81
CA LEU A 363 3.62 28.67 29.12
C LEU A 363 2.22 28.05 29.21
N LEU A 364 1.53 28.15 30.36
CA LEU A 364 0.16 27.69 30.54
C LEU A 364 -0.82 28.54 29.74
N LEU A 365 -0.67 29.85 29.70
CA LEU A 365 -1.41 30.73 28.79
C LEU A 365 -0.99 30.44 27.35
N PHE A 366 0.27 30.17 27.04
CA PHE A 366 0.64 29.74 25.69
C PHE A 366 0.04 28.37 25.32
N LEU A 367 -0.27 27.50 26.28
CA LEU A 367 -0.88 26.18 26.07
C LEU A 367 -2.42 26.18 26.13
N VAL A 368 -3.02 27.07 26.92
CA VAL A 368 -4.48 27.27 27.11
C VAL A 368 -5.02 28.29 26.11
N SER A 369 -4.25 29.35 25.84
CA SER A 369 -4.48 30.35 24.78
C SER A 369 -3.86 29.93 23.46
N ARG A 370 -3.08 28.84 23.40
CA ARG A 370 -3.02 28.08 22.14
C ARG A 370 -4.46 27.71 21.89
N PRO A 371 -5.06 28.18 20.78
CA PRO A 371 -6.30 27.58 20.34
C PRO A 371 -6.02 26.08 20.36
N ARG A 372 -6.96 25.29 20.91
CA ARG A 372 -7.23 23.98 20.30
C ARG A 372 -7.02 24.22 18.81
N SER A 373 -6.02 23.59 18.16
CA SER A 373 -6.01 23.53 16.70
C SER A 373 -7.46 23.20 16.39
N PRO A 374 -8.22 24.12 15.76
CA PRO A 374 -9.63 23.91 15.68
C PRO A 374 -9.77 22.51 15.07
N SER A 375 -10.35 21.57 15.82
CA SER A 375 -11.42 20.82 15.18
C SER A 375 -12.27 21.95 14.61
N PRO A 376 -12.38 22.12 13.29
CA PRO A 376 -13.06 23.27 12.73
C PRO A 376 -14.52 23.21 13.19
N ALA A 377 -14.80 23.73 14.39
CA ALA A 377 -16.12 24.05 14.84
C ALA A 377 -16.37 25.42 14.23
N GLY A 378 -16.70 25.40 12.94
CA GLY A 378 -17.04 26.56 12.12
C GLY A 378 -16.21 26.78 10.84
N GLY A 379 -15.17 25.98 10.54
CA GLY A 379 -14.37 26.14 9.32
C GLY A 379 -14.61 24.98 8.36
N GLU A 380 -14.88 25.27 7.09
CA GLU A 380 -15.06 24.22 6.08
C GLU A 380 -13.89 23.23 6.07
N GLU A 381 -14.20 21.94 5.93
CA GLU A 381 -13.22 20.86 5.80
C GLU A 381 -12.26 21.13 4.64
N ARG A 382 -10.94 21.09 4.88
CA ARG A 382 -9.92 21.35 3.84
C ARG A 382 -10.13 20.44 2.63
N VAL A 383 -10.20 21.02 1.45
CA VAL A 383 -10.39 20.27 0.20
C VAL A 383 -9.03 19.89 -0.39
N HIS A 384 -8.89 18.63 -0.79
CA HIS A 384 -7.69 18.10 -1.41
C HIS A 384 -8.00 17.79 -2.88
N VAL A 385 -7.22 18.34 -3.81
CA VAL A 385 -7.44 18.11 -5.24
C VAL A 385 -6.21 17.46 -5.86
N LEU A 386 -6.39 16.30 -6.48
CA LEU A 386 -5.38 15.67 -7.31
C LEU A 386 -5.67 15.94 -8.79
N VAL A 387 -4.83 16.75 -9.43
CA VAL A 387 -4.82 16.89 -10.89
C VAL A 387 -4.03 15.71 -11.46
N LEU A 388 -4.75 14.64 -11.77
CA LEU A 388 -4.23 13.39 -12.31
C LEU A 388 -4.15 13.47 -13.83
N SER A 389 -2.98 13.20 -14.41
CA SER A 389 -2.76 13.29 -15.86
C SER A 389 -1.65 12.35 -16.30
N SER A 390 -1.35 12.30 -17.60
CA SER A 390 -0.03 11.88 -18.09
C SER A 390 0.83 13.09 -18.47
N TRP A 391 2.13 12.89 -18.72
CA TRP A 391 2.98 13.93 -19.27
C TRP A 391 2.42 14.47 -20.59
N ARG A 392 2.50 15.80 -20.73
CA ARG A 392 2.13 16.57 -21.95
C ARG A 392 0.63 16.66 -22.26
N SER A 393 -0.25 16.26 -21.35
CA SER A 393 -1.71 16.43 -21.54
C SER A 393 -2.26 17.80 -21.14
N GLY A 394 -1.39 18.81 -20.95
CA GLY A 394 -1.80 20.18 -20.56
C GLY A 394 -1.92 20.40 -19.05
N SER A 395 -1.50 19.44 -18.24
CA SER A 395 -1.63 19.51 -16.77
C SER A 395 -0.86 20.65 -16.12
N SER A 396 0.22 21.15 -16.73
CA SER A 396 0.94 22.33 -16.20
C SER A 396 0.09 23.60 -16.29
N PHE A 397 -0.70 23.76 -17.36
CA PHE A 397 -1.65 24.87 -17.47
C PHE A 397 -2.75 24.75 -16.41
N VAL A 398 -3.37 23.56 -16.28
CA VAL A 398 -4.40 23.33 -15.24
C VAL A 398 -3.85 23.51 -13.83
N GLY A 399 -2.61 23.08 -13.57
CA GLY A 399 -1.94 23.32 -12.29
C GLY A 399 -1.73 24.81 -12.02
N GLN A 400 -1.35 25.59 -13.04
CA GLN A 400 -1.27 27.04 -12.91
C GLN A 400 -2.61 27.70 -12.65
N LEU A 401 -3.71 27.22 -13.25
CA LEU A 401 -5.05 27.72 -12.92
C LEU A 401 -5.28 27.66 -11.41
N PHE A 402 -5.05 26.50 -10.78
CA PHE A 402 -5.21 26.35 -9.33
C PHE A 402 -4.16 27.15 -8.52
N SER A 403 -2.90 27.15 -8.94
CA SER A 403 -1.81 27.84 -8.23
C SER A 403 -2.10 29.34 -8.04
N GLN A 404 -2.68 29.99 -9.06
CA GLN A 404 -2.94 31.43 -9.01
C GLN A 404 -4.12 31.81 -8.11
N HIS A 405 -4.92 30.85 -7.62
CA HIS A 405 -6.04 31.13 -6.72
C HIS A 405 -5.56 31.46 -5.29
N PRO A 406 -6.10 32.52 -4.63
CA PRO A 406 -5.65 32.99 -3.31
C PRO A 406 -5.73 31.95 -2.18
N ASP A 407 -6.65 30.99 -2.28
CA ASP A 407 -6.92 29.99 -1.23
C ASP A 407 -6.29 28.62 -1.46
N VAL A 408 -5.48 28.49 -2.51
CA VAL A 408 -4.83 27.24 -2.91
C VAL A 408 -3.35 27.21 -2.54
N PHE A 409 -2.93 26.14 -1.86
CA PHE A 409 -1.57 25.66 -1.85
C PHE A 409 -1.38 24.64 -2.97
N TYR A 410 -0.48 24.92 -3.93
CA TYR A 410 -0.23 24.06 -5.07
C TYR A 410 1.19 23.48 -5.05
N LEU A 411 1.38 22.21 -5.39
CA LEU A 411 2.68 21.67 -5.74
C LEU A 411 2.63 20.91 -7.07
N MET A 412 3.65 21.15 -7.90
CA MET A 412 3.81 20.46 -9.17
C MET A 412 4.64 19.20 -8.98
N GLU A 413 4.01 18.05 -9.22
CA GLU A 413 4.68 16.74 -9.30
C GLU A 413 5.64 16.41 -8.14
N PRO A 414 5.20 16.49 -6.86
CA PRO A 414 6.05 16.11 -5.72
C PRO A 414 6.64 14.68 -5.86
N ALA A 415 5.92 13.74 -6.50
CA ALA A 415 6.40 12.38 -6.74
C ALA A 415 7.59 12.28 -7.72
N TRP A 416 7.97 13.39 -8.38
CA TRP A 416 9.21 13.48 -9.13
C TRP A 416 10.42 13.09 -8.28
N HIS A 417 10.41 13.44 -6.99
CA HIS A 417 11.49 13.12 -6.04
C HIS A 417 11.64 11.62 -5.81
N VAL A 418 10.53 10.88 -5.70
CA VAL A 418 10.54 9.42 -5.57
C VAL A 418 11.17 8.79 -6.81
N TRP A 419 10.74 9.19 -8.01
CA TRP A 419 11.28 8.65 -9.26
C TRP A 419 12.72 9.07 -9.53
N SER A 420 13.14 10.23 -9.00
CA SER A 420 14.51 10.70 -9.09
C SER A 420 15.44 9.88 -8.19
N ALA A 421 15.03 9.66 -6.93
CA ALA A 421 15.80 8.90 -5.95
C ALA A 421 15.83 7.39 -6.28
N LEU A 422 14.71 6.83 -6.75
CA LEU A 422 14.53 5.40 -7.01
C LEU A 422 14.45 5.07 -8.50
N SER A 423 15.30 5.70 -9.31
CA SER A 423 15.24 5.66 -10.78
C SER A 423 15.45 4.29 -11.44
N HIS A 424 15.94 3.29 -10.69
CA HIS A 424 16.08 1.91 -11.15
C HIS A 424 14.76 1.13 -11.09
N GLY A 425 13.80 1.59 -10.29
CA GLY A 425 12.48 0.97 -10.18
C GLY A 425 11.62 1.16 -11.43
N SER A 426 10.64 0.28 -11.60
CA SER A 426 9.58 0.48 -12.60
C SER A 426 8.47 1.38 -12.03
N ALA A 427 7.68 2.01 -12.91
CA ALA A 427 6.53 2.80 -12.49
C ALA A 427 5.60 2.04 -11.50
N VAL A 428 5.36 0.75 -11.78
CA VAL A 428 4.51 -0.12 -10.95
C VAL A 428 5.11 -0.38 -9.57
N ALA A 429 6.41 -0.65 -9.49
CA ALA A 429 7.10 -0.91 -8.23
C ALA A 429 7.10 0.33 -7.31
N LEU A 430 7.12 1.53 -7.88
CA LEU A 430 7.18 2.79 -7.14
C LEU A 430 5.81 3.32 -6.70
N HIS A 431 4.70 2.70 -7.11
CA HIS A 431 3.36 3.19 -6.84
C HIS A 431 3.05 3.41 -5.35
N MET A 432 3.54 2.54 -4.46
CA MET A 432 3.30 2.68 -3.01
C MET A 432 4.02 3.89 -2.44
N ALA A 433 5.32 4.04 -2.72
CA ALA A 433 6.11 5.19 -2.29
C ALA A 433 5.54 6.52 -2.83
N VAL A 434 5.11 6.54 -4.11
CA VAL A 434 4.48 7.71 -4.72
C VAL A 434 3.15 8.05 -4.04
N ARG A 435 2.30 7.07 -3.75
CA ARG A 435 1.03 7.27 -3.03
C ARG A 435 1.25 7.80 -1.62
N ASP A 436 2.20 7.23 -0.89
CA ASP A 436 2.45 7.58 0.50
C ASP A 436 3.08 8.99 0.63
N LEU A 437 3.94 9.38 -0.31
CA LEU A 437 4.40 10.77 -0.45
C LEU A 437 3.22 11.72 -0.69
N VAL A 438 2.39 11.45 -1.69
CA VAL A 438 1.25 12.29 -2.06
C VAL A 438 0.28 12.45 -0.88
N ARG A 439 0.01 11.37 -0.14
CA ARG A 439 -0.81 11.39 1.08
C ARG A 439 -0.23 12.36 2.12
N SER A 440 1.06 12.24 2.41
CA SER A 440 1.72 13.03 3.45
C SER A 440 1.72 14.52 3.07
N VAL A 441 2.01 14.84 1.81
CA VAL A 441 1.95 16.21 1.28
C VAL A 441 0.53 16.78 1.35
N PHE A 442 -0.51 16.00 1.05
CA PHE A 442 -1.91 16.45 1.22
C PHE A 442 -2.21 16.84 2.67
N LEU A 443 -1.67 16.11 3.64
CA LEU A 443 -1.78 16.42 5.06
C LEU A 443 -0.85 17.55 5.53
N CYS A 444 -0.12 18.19 4.61
CA CYS A 444 0.91 19.18 4.88
C CYS A 444 2.01 18.64 5.82
N ASP A 445 2.38 17.38 5.66
CA ASP A 445 3.57 16.78 6.23
C ASP A 445 4.66 16.76 5.14
N MET A 446 5.62 17.67 5.27
CA MET A 446 6.75 17.83 4.34
C MET A 446 7.99 17.06 4.80
N ASP A 447 7.95 16.41 5.96
CA ASP A 447 9.07 15.61 6.47
C ASP A 447 9.22 14.31 5.66
N VAL A 448 8.15 13.88 4.97
CA VAL A 448 8.18 12.77 4.01
C VAL A 448 9.26 12.93 2.92
N PHE A 449 9.68 14.16 2.62
CA PHE A 449 10.75 14.41 1.66
C PHE A 449 12.15 14.05 2.19
N ASP A 450 12.34 13.81 3.49
CA ASP A 450 13.62 13.35 4.07
C ASP A 450 14.12 12.05 3.43
N ALA A 451 13.23 11.20 2.94
CA ALA A 451 13.58 9.96 2.27
C ALA A 451 14.14 10.16 0.85
N TYR A 452 13.93 11.34 0.24
CA TYR A 452 14.19 11.57 -1.19
C TYR A 452 15.02 12.83 -1.48
N LEU A 453 15.16 13.73 -0.51
CA LEU A 453 15.93 14.96 -0.59
C LEU A 453 17.05 14.97 0.46
N PRO A 454 18.17 15.68 0.20
CA PRO A 454 19.22 15.84 1.18
C PRO A 454 18.73 16.55 2.44
N TRP A 455 19.43 16.33 3.56
CA TRP A 455 19.10 16.93 4.86
C TRP A 455 19.18 18.47 4.84
N ARG A 456 20.21 19.02 4.18
CA ARG A 456 20.31 20.47 3.93
C ARG A 456 19.58 20.80 2.65
N ARG A 457 18.38 21.37 2.78
CA ARG A 457 17.52 21.73 1.65
C ARG A 457 16.83 23.08 1.87
N ASN A 458 16.60 23.76 0.77
CA ASN A 458 15.83 24.99 0.66
C ASN A 458 14.52 24.73 -0.07
N LEU A 459 13.62 25.73 -0.10
CA LEU A 459 12.42 25.66 -0.94
C LEU A 459 12.75 25.35 -2.41
N SER A 460 13.92 25.80 -2.89
CA SER A 460 14.34 25.57 -4.27
C SER A 460 14.53 24.10 -4.66
N ASP A 461 14.69 23.22 -3.68
CA ASP A 461 14.89 21.80 -3.92
C ASP A 461 13.58 21.05 -4.18
N LEU A 462 12.42 21.67 -3.92
CA LEU A 462 11.14 21.15 -4.40
C LEU A 462 11.06 21.28 -5.93
N PHE A 463 10.64 20.21 -6.60
CA PHE A 463 10.53 20.20 -8.05
C PHE A 463 9.53 21.28 -8.49
N GLN A 464 9.97 22.18 -9.39
CA GLN A 464 9.16 23.28 -9.92
C GLN A 464 8.50 24.17 -8.84
N TRP A 465 9.15 24.32 -7.67
CA TRP A 465 8.62 25.07 -6.52
C TRP A 465 8.11 26.48 -6.85
N ALA A 466 8.78 27.20 -7.76
CA ALA A 466 8.43 28.59 -8.11
C ALA A 466 7.16 28.72 -8.96
N GLU A 467 6.60 27.61 -9.43
CA GLU A 467 5.26 27.56 -10.05
C GLU A 467 4.16 27.67 -8.98
N SER A 468 4.49 27.42 -7.70
CA SER A 468 3.56 27.54 -6.58
C SER A 468 3.51 28.98 -6.08
N ARG A 469 2.41 29.68 -6.35
CA ARG A 469 2.17 31.02 -5.79
C ARG A 469 2.27 31.02 -4.27
N ALA A 470 1.79 29.95 -3.62
CA ALA A 470 1.84 29.80 -2.17
C ALA A 470 3.27 29.75 -1.60
N LEU A 471 4.26 29.28 -2.38
CA LEU A 471 5.68 29.32 -1.99
C LEU A 471 6.35 30.66 -2.33
N CYS A 472 5.68 31.50 -3.13
CA CYS A 472 6.10 32.85 -3.50
C CYS A 472 5.39 33.95 -2.66
N SER A 473 4.45 33.55 -1.81
CA SER A 473 3.63 34.42 -0.95
C SER A 473 3.80 34.06 0.54
N PRO A 474 3.45 34.97 1.47
CA PRO A 474 3.58 34.70 2.90
C PRO A 474 2.71 33.50 3.31
N PRO A 475 3.17 32.64 4.24
CA PRO A 475 4.37 32.80 5.07
C PRO A 475 5.70 32.37 4.42
N ALA A 476 5.69 31.71 3.26
CA ALA A 476 6.90 31.12 2.71
C ALA A 476 7.91 32.17 2.18
N CYS A 477 7.38 33.16 1.47
CA CYS A 477 8.18 34.23 0.88
C CYS A 477 7.35 35.50 0.73
N SER A 478 7.96 36.68 0.68
CA SER A 478 7.24 37.96 0.55
C SER A 478 7.32 38.55 -0.87
N ALA A 479 7.58 37.73 -1.90
CA ALA A 479 7.72 38.23 -3.28
C ALA A 479 6.39 38.72 -3.87
N PHE A 480 5.28 38.09 -3.48
CA PHE A 480 3.93 38.46 -3.95
C PHE A 480 2.91 38.47 -2.80
N PRO A 481 1.97 39.44 -2.78
CA PRO A 481 0.80 39.38 -1.90
C PRO A 481 -0.07 38.15 -2.18
N ARG A 482 -0.82 37.68 -1.16
CA ARG A 482 -1.63 36.45 -1.27
C ARG A 482 -2.72 36.49 -2.34
N GLY A 483 -3.23 37.67 -2.69
CA GLY A 483 -4.26 37.82 -3.74
C GLY A 483 -3.71 38.05 -5.15
N ALA A 484 -2.41 38.29 -5.30
CA ALA A 484 -1.81 38.69 -6.58
C ALA A 484 -1.45 37.47 -7.44
N ILE A 485 -1.47 37.66 -8.76
CA ILE A 485 -0.93 36.71 -9.72
C ILE A 485 0.59 36.68 -9.60
N SER A 486 1.17 35.50 -9.34
CA SER A 486 2.63 35.33 -9.20
C SER A 486 3.31 35.02 -10.52
N SER A 487 4.56 35.46 -10.63
CA SER A 487 5.46 35.14 -11.75
C SER A 487 6.69 34.36 -11.27
N GLU A 488 6.94 33.22 -11.93
CA GLU A 488 8.13 32.37 -11.69
C GLU A 488 9.44 33.16 -11.84
N ALA A 489 9.51 34.06 -12.83
CA ALA A 489 10.69 34.84 -13.15
C ALA A 489 11.12 35.78 -12.00
N VAL A 490 10.15 36.24 -11.21
CA VAL A 490 10.38 37.10 -10.04
C VAL A 490 10.56 36.25 -8.78
N CYS A 491 9.78 35.18 -8.63
CA CYS A 491 9.82 34.33 -7.44
C CYS A 491 11.15 33.59 -7.29
N LYS A 492 11.70 33.02 -8.37
CA LYS A 492 12.97 32.27 -8.34
C LYS A 492 14.13 33.04 -7.69
N PRO A 493 14.51 34.25 -8.16
CA PRO A 493 15.64 34.96 -7.58
C PRO A 493 15.40 35.40 -6.13
N LEU A 494 14.16 35.69 -5.74
CA LEU A 494 13.85 36.24 -4.41
C LEU A 494 13.64 35.15 -3.32
N CYS A 495 13.11 33.99 -3.71
CA CYS A 495 12.59 33.00 -2.75
C CYS A 495 13.37 31.67 -2.73
N ALA A 496 14.37 31.47 -3.60
CA ALA A 496 15.05 30.17 -3.74
C ALA A 496 15.70 29.67 -2.45
N ARG A 497 16.35 30.56 -1.69
CA ARG A 497 17.14 30.21 -0.49
C ARG A 497 16.33 30.20 0.81
N ARG A 498 15.01 30.21 0.72
CA ARG A 498 14.14 30.18 1.90
C ARG A 498 14.18 28.79 2.56
N PRO A 499 14.12 28.69 3.90
CA PRO A 499 14.12 27.41 4.60
C PRO A 499 13.01 26.48 4.11
N PHE A 500 13.32 25.18 3.97
CA PHE A 500 12.36 24.19 3.47
C PHE A 500 11.11 24.05 4.34
N GLY A 501 11.23 24.16 5.67
CA GLY A 501 10.11 24.05 6.62
C GLY A 501 8.98 25.06 6.38
N LEU A 502 9.28 26.18 5.71
CA LEU A 502 8.26 27.15 5.34
C LEU A 502 7.23 26.62 4.32
N ALA A 503 7.55 25.56 3.56
CA ALA A 503 6.57 24.90 2.69
C ALA A 503 5.44 24.26 3.51
N GLN A 504 5.77 23.68 4.66
CA GLN A 504 4.81 23.07 5.58
C GLN A 504 3.92 24.13 6.23
N GLU A 505 4.51 25.23 6.70
CA GLU A 505 3.77 26.37 7.25
C GLU A 505 2.83 27.00 6.22
N ALA A 506 3.32 27.19 4.98
CA ALA A 506 2.51 27.67 3.89
C ALA A 506 1.34 26.73 3.62
N CYS A 507 1.58 25.44 3.39
CA CYS A 507 0.53 24.44 3.13
C CYS A 507 -0.58 24.48 4.18
N ARG A 508 -0.22 24.54 5.47
CA ARG A 508 -1.19 24.57 6.58
C ARG A 508 -2.07 25.82 6.59
N SER A 509 -1.61 26.92 6.00
CA SER A 509 -2.33 28.19 5.97
C SER A 509 -3.45 28.27 4.91
N TYR A 510 -3.52 27.33 3.96
CA TYR A 510 -4.50 27.33 2.86
C TYR A 510 -5.65 26.34 3.11
N SER A 511 -6.83 26.67 2.57
CA SER A 511 -8.04 25.83 2.66
C SER A 511 -8.11 24.75 1.58
N HIS A 512 -7.31 24.89 0.52
CA HIS A 512 -7.23 23.93 -0.57
C HIS A 512 -5.77 23.48 -0.76
N VAL A 513 -5.54 22.17 -0.85
CA VAL A 513 -4.24 21.60 -1.21
C VAL A 513 -4.37 20.88 -2.54
N VAL A 514 -3.69 21.39 -3.56
CA VAL A 514 -3.78 20.90 -4.93
C VAL A 514 -2.43 20.34 -5.37
N LEU A 515 -2.42 19.06 -5.73
CA LEU A 515 -1.23 18.38 -6.23
C LEU A 515 -1.47 17.99 -7.68
N LYS A 516 -0.53 18.35 -8.56
CA LYS A 516 -0.51 17.83 -9.94
C LYS A 516 0.38 16.61 -9.99
N GLU A 517 -0.14 15.48 -10.45
CA GLU A 517 0.64 14.26 -10.61
C GLU A 517 0.48 13.60 -11.97
N VAL A 518 1.60 13.09 -12.48
CA VAL A 518 1.69 12.40 -13.78
C VAL A 518 2.19 10.96 -13.67
N ARG A 519 2.53 10.51 -12.45
CA ARG A 519 3.20 9.23 -12.18
C ARG A 519 2.25 8.11 -11.72
N PHE A 520 0.94 8.32 -11.81
CA PHE A 520 -0.07 7.30 -11.56
C PHE A 520 -0.67 6.82 -12.88
N PHE A 521 -0.57 5.52 -13.15
CA PHE A 521 -1.08 4.89 -14.38
C PHE A 521 -2.32 4.03 -14.15
N ASN A 522 -2.77 3.94 -12.89
CA ASN A 522 -3.94 3.18 -12.48
C ASN A 522 -4.66 3.90 -11.33
N LEU A 523 -5.96 4.13 -11.49
CA LEU A 523 -6.80 4.79 -10.50
C LEU A 523 -6.90 4.00 -9.18
N GLN A 524 -6.82 2.66 -9.24
CA GLN A 524 -6.95 1.78 -8.07
C GLN A 524 -5.86 2.03 -7.03
N VAL A 525 -4.68 2.50 -7.45
CA VAL A 525 -3.58 2.89 -6.55
C VAL A 525 -4.01 4.00 -5.60
N LEU A 526 -4.97 4.84 -6.01
CA LEU A 526 -5.47 5.98 -5.25
C LEU A 526 -6.68 5.64 -4.35
N TYR A 527 -7.23 4.42 -4.44
CA TYR A 527 -8.38 4.01 -3.61
C TYR A 527 -8.15 4.13 -2.09
N PRO A 528 -6.95 3.81 -1.57
CA PRO A 528 -6.64 4.06 -0.16
C PRO A 528 -6.74 5.55 0.21
N LEU A 529 -6.34 6.47 -0.67
CA LEU A 529 -6.43 7.91 -0.42
C LEU A 529 -7.87 8.41 -0.46
N LEU A 530 -8.69 7.85 -1.35
CA LEU A 530 -10.12 8.15 -1.39
C LEU A 530 -10.86 7.63 -0.14
N SER A 531 -10.37 6.56 0.47
CA SER A 531 -11.00 5.94 1.65
C SER A 531 -10.45 6.50 2.97
N ASP A 532 -9.46 7.40 2.91
CA ASP A 532 -8.84 8.00 4.08
C ASP A 532 -9.75 9.11 4.66
N PRO A 533 -10.24 8.98 5.90
CA PRO A 533 -11.10 9.99 6.52
C PRO A 533 -10.39 11.31 6.80
N ALA A 534 -9.05 11.36 6.75
CA ALA A 534 -8.30 12.60 6.88
C ALA A 534 -8.28 13.43 5.58
N LEU A 535 -8.75 12.88 4.46
CA LEU A 535 -8.67 13.49 3.13
C LEU A 535 -10.05 13.69 2.50
N ASN A 536 -10.46 14.95 2.35
CA ASN A 536 -11.52 15.34 1.41
C ASN A 536 -10.97 15.40 -0.03
N LEU A 537 -10.59 14.23 -0.58
CA LEU A 537 -9.92 14.11 -1.87
C LEU A 537 -10.89 14.16 -3.06
N ARG A 538 -10.66 15.07 -4.00
CA ARG A 538 -11.29 15.17 -5.31
C ARG A 538 -10.24 14.96 -6.41
N ILE A 539 -10.57 14.17 -7.44
CA ILE A 539 -9.67 13.84 -8.54
C ILE A 539 -10.14 14.53 -9.82
N VAL A 540 -9.28 15.36 -10.38
CA VAL A 540 -9.44 15.93 -11.72
C VAL A 540 -8.58 15.11 -12.67
N HIS A 541 -9.18 14.20 -13.44
CA HIS A 541 -8.46 13.43 -14.44
C HIS A 541 -8.42 14.19 -15.76
N LEU A 542 -7.24 14.73 -16.08
CA LEU A 542 -6.99 15.47 -17.32
C LEU A 542 -6.48 14.53 -18.41
N VAL A 543 -7.16 14.55 -19.56
CA VAL A 543 -6.79 13.81 -20.76
C VAL A 543 -6.58 14.77 -21.94
N ARG A 544 -5.86 14.30 -22.94
CA ARG A 544 -5.58 15.04 -24.18
C ARG A 544 -5.52 14.08 -25.35
N ASP A 545 -5.78 14.58 -26.56
CA ASP A 545 -5.61 13.82 -27.80
C ASP A 545 -4.20 13.19 -27.86
N PRO A 546 -4.08 11.85 -27.94
CA PRO A 546 -2.79 11.16 -28.03
C PRO A 546 -1.89 11.64 -29.16
N ARG A 547 -2.46 12.13 -30.27
CA ARG A 547 -1.71 12.69 -31.42
C ARG A 547 -1.04 14.01 -31.03
N ALA A 548 -1.75 14.85 -30.26
CA ALA A 548 -1.21 16.07 -29.68
C ALA A 548 -0.14 15.77 -28.61
N VAL A 549 -0.36 14.73 -27.79
CA VAL A 549 0.61 14.26 -26.79
C VAL A 549 1.92 13.82 -27.47
N LEU A 550 1.86 13.01 -28.54
CA LEU A 550 3.05 12.58 -29.30
C LEU A 550 3.87 13.78 -29.78
N ARG A 551 3.25 14.74 -30.50
CA ARG A 551 3.95 15.95 -30.99
C ARG A 551 4.70 16.65 -29.86
N SER A 552 4.03 16.80 -28.72
CA SER A 552 4.58 17.53 -27.59
C SER A 552 5.71 16.77 -26.89
N ARG A 553 5.67 15.44 -26.91
CA ARG A 553 6.73 14.57 -26.39
C ARG A 553 7.97 14.57 -27.27
N GLU A 554 7.84 14.58 -28.60
CA GLU A 554 8.99 14.66 -29.51
C GLU A 554 9.82 15.94 -29.27
N GLN A 555 9.16 17.05 -28.92
CA GLN A 555 9.84 18.30 -28.58
C GLN A 555 10.60 18.25 -27.24
N THR A 556 10.27 17.29 -26.37
CA THR A 556 10.76 17.19 -24.99
C THR A 556 11.41 15.84 -24.67
N ALA A 557 11.75 15.06 -25.71
CA ALA A 557 12.26 13.69 -25.59
C ALA A 557 13.44 13.54 -24.63
N LYS A 558 14.41 14.46 -24.72
CA LYS A 558 15.62 14.47 -23.88
C LYS A 558 15.30 14.67 -22.39
N ALA A 559 14.38 15.59 -22.09
CA ALA A 559 13.99 15.90 -20.72
C ALA A 559 13.17 14.77 -20.06
N LEU A 560 12.51 13.94 -20.87
CA LEU A 560 11.69 12.82 -20.40
C LEU A 560 12.43 11.49 -20.46
N ALA A 561 13.71 11.46 -20.83
CA ALA A 561 14.43 10.22 -21.10
C ALA A 561 14.48 9.28 -19.90
N ARG A 562 14.65 9.84 -18.69
CA ARG A 562 14.61 9.08 -17.43
C ARG A 562 13.20 8.54 -17.16
N ASP A 563 12.18 9.39 -17.22
CA ASP A 563 10.79 8.98 -16.98
C ASP A 563 10.36 7.90 -18.00
N ASN A 564 10.81 7.99 -19.26
CA ASN A 564 10.57 6.97 -20.27
C ASN A 564 11.18 5.63 -19.88
N GLY A 565 12.40 5.62 -19.36
CA GLY A 565 13.05 4.40 -18.87
C GLY A 565 12.27 3.74 -17.73
N ILE A 566 11.80 4.54 -16.77
CA ILE A 566 10.99 4.06 -15.63
C ILE A 566 9.65 3.48 -16.09
N VAL A 567 8.98 4.14 -17.03
CA VAL A 567 7.72 3.65 -17.62
C VAL A 567 7.93 2.34 -18.38
N LEU A 568 9.05 2.21 -19.09
CA LEU A 568 9.38 1.02 -19.87
C LEU A 568 10.07 -0.08 -19.05
N GLY A 569 10.37 0.16 -17.77
CA GLY A 569 11.01 -0.82 -16.90
C GLY A 569 12.44 -1.16 -17.31
N THR A 570 13.21 -0.20 -17.85
CA THR A 570 14.56 -0.44 -18.39
C THR A 570 15.67 -0.45 -17.32
N ASN A 571 15.31 -0.66 -16.05
CA ASN A 571 16.23 -0.76 -14.91
C ASN A 571 17.27 0.38 -14.84
N GLY A 572 16.80 1.64 -14.84
CA GLY A 572 17.65 2.83 -14.74
C GLY A 572 18.21 3.35 -16.06
N LYS A 573 18.06 2.64 -17.19
CA LYS A 573 18.51 3.12 -18.51
C LYS A 573 17.59 4.19 -19.08
N TRP A 574 18.15 5.34 -19.46
CA TRP A 574 17.39 6.44 -20.05
C TRP A 574 17.02 6.14 -21.50
N VAL A 575 15.80 6.54 -21.91
CA VAL A 575 15.25 6.27 -23.23
C VAL A 575 14.84 7.58 -23.90
N GLU A 576 15.74 8.15 -24.71
CA GLU A 576 15.45 9.36 -25.49
C GLU A 576 14.59 9.07 -26.73
N ALA A 577 14.89 7.98 -27.45
CA ALA A 577 14.18 7.58 -28.66
C ALA A 577 13.31 6.33 -28.39
N ASP A 578 12.05 6.41 -28.80
CA ASP A 578 11.07 5.32 -28.69
C ASP A 578 10.34 5.13 -30.04
N PRO A 579 11.02 4.54 -31.05
CA PRO A 579 10.50 4.45 -32.42
C PRO A 579 9.20 3.63 -32.48
N ASP A 580 9.04 2.65 -31.59
CA ASP A 580 7.86 1.79 -31.47
C ASP A 580 6.69 2.45 -30.72
N LEU A 581 6.87 3.69 -30.25
CA LEU A 581 5.89 4.46 -29.49
C LEU A 581 5.33 3.71 -28.27
N ARG A 582 6.17 2.91 -27.61
CA ARG A 582 5.80 2.09 -26.44
C ARG A 582 5.31 2.95 -25.27
N VAL A 583 5.94 4.11 -25.05
CA VAL A 583 5.53 5.04 -23.99
C VAL A 583 4.17 5.66 -24.31
N VAL A 584 3.93 6.04 -25.57
CA VAL A 584 2.63 6.59 -25.99
C VAL A 584 1.53 5.53 -25.87
N ARG A 585 1.84 4.29 -26.24
CA ARG A 585 0.93 3.15 -26.01
C ARG A 585 0.56 3.01 -24.54
N GLU A 586 1.53 3.10 -23.62
CA GLU A 586 1.24 3.00 -22.19
C GLU A 586 0.47 4.20 -21.65
N VAL A 587 0.74 5.42 -22.16
CA VAL A 587 -0.07 6.61 -21.84
C VAL A 587 -1.54 6.42 -22.26
N CYS A 588 -1.78 5.92 -23.47
CA CYS A 588 -3.14 5.65 -23.95
C CYS A 588 -3.83 4.55 -23.12
N ARG A 589 -3.12 3.47 -22.80
CA ARG A 589 -3.63 2.39 -21.93
C ARG A 589 -3.97 2.90 -20.54
N SER A 590 -3.12 3.74 -19.96
CA SER A 590 -3.35 4.38 -18.66
C SER A 590 -4.63 5.21 -18.65
N HIS A 591 -4.83 6.08 -19.65
CA HIS A 591 -6.05 6.88 -19.74
C HIS A 591 -7.32 6.03 -19.86
N VAL A 592 -7.28 4.96 -20.65
CA VAL A 592 -8.40 4.00 -20.75
C VAL A 592 -8.65 3.33 -19.41
N ARG A 593 -7.62 2.76 -18.77
CA ARG A 593 -7.75 2.07 -17.47
C ARG A 593 -8.33 3.00 -16.39
N ILE A 594 -7.82 4.22 -16.28
CA ILE A 594 -8.28 5.21 -15.29
C ILE A 594 -9.73 5.61 -15.57
N ALA A 595 -10.06 5.93 -16.83
CA ALA A 595 -11.40 6.36 -17.21
C ALA A 595 -12.44 5.23 -17.04
N GLU A 596 -12.12 4.00 -17.44
CA GLU A 596 -13.00 2.84 -17.26
C GLU A 596 -13.20 2.51 -15.77
N ALA A 597 -12.14 2.55 -14.95
CA ALA A 597 -12.23 2.34 -13.52
C ALA A 597 -13.10 3.41 -12.82
N ALA A 598 -13.14 4.62 -13.37
CA ALA A 598 -13.98 5.70 -12.86
C ALA A 598 -15.44 5.66 -13.34
N THR A 599 -15.73 5.02 -14.48
CA THR A 599 -17.03 5.12 -15.16
C THR A 599 -17.83 3.84 -15.14
N ARG A 600 -17.22 2.66 -15.32
CA ARG A 600 -17.96 1.39 -15.48
C ARG A 600 -18.44 0.81 -14.15
N LYS A 601 -17.55 0.68 -13.17
CA LYS A 601 -17.84 0.15 -11.82
C LYS A 601 -17.07 0.93 -10.77
N PRO A 602 -17.35 2.24 -10.59
CA PRO A 602 -16.64 3.05 -9.63
C PRO A 602 -16.93 2.59 -8.19
N PRO A 603 -15.92 2.60 -7.30
CA PRO A 603 -16.17 2.35 -5.88
C PRO A 603 -17.06 3.47 -5.30
N PRO A 604 -17.88 3.21 -4.26
CA PRO A 604 -18.75 4.21 -3.66
C PRO A 604 -18.00 5.47 -3.22
N SER A 605 -16.76 5.31 -2.75
CA SER A 605 -15.89 6.41 -2.36
C SER A 605 -15.55 7.37 -3.53
N LEU A 606 -15.58 6.94 -4.79
CA LEU A 606 -15.30 7.84 -5.92
C LEU A 606 -16.49 8.72 -6.32
N ARG A 607 -17.70 8.40 -5.82
CA ARG A 607 -18.94 9.12 -6.15
C ARG A 607 -18.83 10.60 -5.76
N GLY A 608 -19.13 11.52 -6.68
CA GLY A 608 -19.00 12.97 -6.44
C GLY A 608 -17.57 13.52 -6.35
N ARG A 609 -16.55 12.65 -6.36
CA ARG A 609 -15.15 13.02 -6.10
C ARG A 609 -14.22 12.81 -7.29
N TYR A 610 -14.76 12.59 -8.48
CA TYR A 610 -13.98 12.43 -9.71
C TYR A 610 -14.60 13.21 -10.87
N ARG A 611 -13.77 13.93 -11.62
CA ARG A 611 -14.15 14.65 -12.84
C ARG A 611 -13.13 14.40 -13.95
N LEU A 612 -13.60 13.90 -15.09
CA LEU A 612 -12.80 13.82 -16.33
C LEU A 612 -12.85 15.16 -17.06
N VAL A 613 -11.69 15.66 -17.50
CA VAL A 613 -11.56 16.90 -18.26
C VAL A 613 -10.69 16.65 -19.50
N ARG A 614 -11.18 17.04 -20.68
CA ARG A 614 -10.37 17.03 -21.90
C ARG A 614 -9.69 18.37 -22.09
N PHE A 615 -8.41 18.36 -22.41
CA PHE A 615 -7.65 19.57 -22.68
C PHE A 615 -8.25 20.40 -23.83
N GLU A 616 -8.81 19.74 -24.84
CA GLU A 616 -9.40 20.41 -26.00
C GLU A 616 -10.68 21.18 -25.65
N ASP A 617 -11.48 20.70 -24.69
CA ASP A 617 -12.66 21.42 -24.20
C ASP A 617 -12.21 22.70 -23.47
N LEU A 618 -11.19 22.59 -22.61
CA LEU A 618 -10.55 23.75 -21.94
C LEU A 618 -9.94 24.74 -22.94
N ALA A 619 -9.37 24.25 -24.03
CA ALA A 619 -8.75 25.11 -25.05
C ALA A 619 -9.80 25.84 -25.90
N ARG A 620 -10.92 25.20 -26.23
CA ARG A 620 -12.00 25.76 -27.06
C ARG A 620 -12.86 26.77 -26.28
N ALA A 621 -13.20 26.46 -25.03
CA ALA A 621 -14.04 27.31 -24.19
C ALA A 621 -13.45 27.43 -22.76
N PRO A 622 -12.37 28.21 -22.58
CA PRO A 622 -11.64 28.24 -21.31
C PRO A 622 -12.49 28.65 -20.12
N LEU A 623 -13.15 29.81 -20.17
CA LEU A 623 -13.87 30.36 -19.01
C LEU A 623 -15.01 29.45 -18.51
N PRO A 624 -15.93 28.94 -19.36
CA PRO A 624 -17.00 28.04 -18.91
C PRO A 624 -16.47 26.72 -18.31
N GLU A 625 -15.50 26.08 -18.95
CA GLU A 625 -14.94 24.82 -18.48
C GLU A 625 -14.14 24.99 -17.17
N ILE A 626 -13.42 26.10 -17.03
CA ILE A 626 -12.68 26.42 -15.81
C ILE A 626 -13.64 26.76 -14.67
N ARG A 627 -14.73 27.50 -14.91
CA ARG A 627 -15.76 27.73 -13.89
C ARG A 627 -16.37 26.42 -13.39
N ALA A 628 -16.68 25.49 -14.28
CA ALA A 628 -17.19 24.17 -13.90
C ALA A 628 -16.15 23.34 -13.13
N LEU A 629 -14.87 23.43 -13.51
CA LEU A 629 -13.77 22.78 -12.79
C LEU A 629 -13.60 23.35 -11.37
N TYR A 630 -13.72 24.67 -11.22
CA TYR A 630 -13.64 25.38 -9.94
C TYR A 630 -14.81 25.04 -9.03
N ALA A 631 -16.03 25.05 -9.57
CA ALA A 631 -17.22 24.62 -8.84
C ALA A 631 -17.08 23.17 -8.33
N PHE A 632 -16.54 22.26 -9.16
CA PHE A 632 -16.22 20.90 -8.74
C PHE A 632 -15.17 20.85 -7.61
N ALA A 633 -14.26 21.81 -7.52
CA ALA A 633 -13.27 21.92 -6.45
C ALA A 633 -13.77 22.69 -5.22
N GLY A 634 -14.96 23.30 -5.26
CA GLY A 634 -15.44 24.19 -4.18
C GLY A 634 -14.82 25.59 -4.22
N LEU A 635 -14.33 26.02 -5.38
CA LEU A 635 -13.69 27.31 -5.60
C LEU A 635 -14.55 28.21 -6.50
N SER A 636 -14.33 29.52 -6.41
CA SER A 636 -14.91 30.54 -7.28
C SER A 636 -13.82 31.30 -8.04
N LEU A 637 -14.06 31.69 -9.29
CA LEU A 637 -13.11 32.53 -10.01
C LEU A 637 -13.18 33.98 -9.51
N THR A 638 -12.00 34.58 -9.30
CA THR A 638 -11.88 36.01 -9.03
C THR A 638 -11.78 36.79 -10.34
N PRO A 639 -12.21 38.06 -10.40
CA PRO A 639 -12.12 38.86 -11.63
C PRO A 639 -10.69 38.98 -12.17
N GLN A 640 -9.71 39.11 -11.28
CA GLN A 640 -8.28 39.14 -11.64
C GLN A 640 -7.83 37.84 -12.30
N LEU A 641 -8.30 36.71 -11.79
CA LEU A 641 -7.96 35.40 -12.33
C LEU A 641 -8.66 35.14 -13.66
N GLU A 642 -9.91 35.58 -13.83
CA GLU A 642 -10.61 35.53 -15.13
C GLU A 642 -9.87 36.32 -16.21
N ALA A 643 -9.42 37.55 -15.88
CA ALA A 643 -8.63 38.37 -16.80
C ALA A 643 -7.28 37.71 -17.13
N TRP A 644 -6.60 37.13 -16.14
CA TRP A 644 -5.35 36.40 -16.37
C TRP A 644 -5.55 35.16 -17.24
N ILE A 645 -6.62 34.38 -17.02
CA ILE A 645 -6.99 33.22 -17.83
C ILE A 645 -7.21 33.65 -19.28
N HIS A 646 -7.98 34.71 -19.51
CA HIS A 646 -8.22 35.22 -20.86
C HIS A 646 -6.91 35.59 -21.56
N ASN A 647 -6.03 36.32 -20.87
CA ASN A 647 -4.76 36.76 -21.43
C ASN A 647 -3.77 35.61 -21.71
N ILE A 648 -3.75 34.56 -20.89
CA ILE A 648 -2.84 33.45 -21.09
C ILE A 648 -3.31 32.48 -22.19
N THR A 649 -4.61 32.40 -22.47
CA THR A 649 -5.18 31.52 -23.51
C THR A 649 -5.36 32.17 -24.87
N HIS A 650 -5.29 33.50 -24.97
CA HIS A 650 -5.42 34.27 -26.22
C HIS A 650 -4.10 34.95 -26.64
N GLY A 651 -2.97 34.39 -26.22
CA GLY A 651 -1.65 34.88 -26.60
C GLY A 651 -1.33 34.66 -28.07
N VAL A 652 -0.31 35.36 -28.59
CA VAL A 652 0.10 35.25 -29.99
C VAL A 652 1.19 34.18 -30.17
N GLY A 653 0.97 33.26 -31.10
CA GLY A 653 1.96 32.28 -31.56
C GLY A 653 2.08 30.98 -30.74
N PRO A 654 2.81 29.97 -31.25
CA PRO A 654 2.88 28.63 -30.64
C PRO A 654 3.83 28.51 -29.43
N GLY A 655 4.54 29.59 -29.07
CA GLY A 655 5.62 29.63 -28.07
C GLY A 655 6.95 29.03 -28.56
N ALA A 656 8.07 29.41 -27.93
CA ALA A 656 9.40 28.95 -28.34
C ALA A 656 9.70 27.50 -27.90
N ARG A 657 10.58 26.78 -28.61
CA ARG A 657 10.98 25.39 -28.27
C ARG A 657 11.56 25.27 -26.85
N ARG A 658 12.31 26.29 -26.41
CA ARG A 658 12.86 26.41 -25.04
C ARG A 658 11.81 26.57 -23.94
N GLU A 659 10.58 26.91 -24.31
CA GLU A 659 9.44 27.12 -23.41
C GLU A 659 8.51 25.90 -23.39
N ALA A 660 8.95 24.73 -23.88
CA ALA A 660 8.09 23.57 -23.98
C ALA A 660 7.48 23.14 -22.63
N PHE A 661 8.14 23.41 -21.50
CA PHE A 661 7.65 23.11 -20.16
C PHE A 661 7.06 24.32 -19.41
N LYS A 662 7.05 25.51 -20.03
CA LYS A 662 6.56 26.74 -19.39
C LYS A 662 5.11 27.01 -19.76
N THR A 663 4.36 27.54 -18.81
CA THR A 663 3.00 28.05 -19.03
C THR A 663 3.11 29.52 -19.48
N THR A 664 3.29 29.73 -20.79
CA THR A 664 3.35 31.08 -21.40
C THR A 664 2.04 31.41 -22.11
N SER A 665 1.77 32.70 -22.30
CA SER A 665 0.58 33.17 -23.04
C SER A 665 0.65 32.70 -24.50
N ARG A 666 -0.33 31.89 -24.93
CA ARG A 666 -0.43 31.29 -26.26
C ARG A 666 -1.89 31.11 -26.62
N ASP A 667 -2.18 31.06 -27.92
CA ASP A 667 -3.49 30.67 -28.42
C ASP A 667 -3.74 29.19 -28.10
N ALA A 668 -4.62 28.94 -27.14
CA ALA A 668 -4.90 27.61 -26.64
C ALA A 668 -5.48 26.69 -27.71
N LEU A 669 -6.35 27.23 -28.58
CA LEU A 669 -7.01 26.47 -29.65
C LEU A 669 -5.98 26.03 -30.69
N ASN A 670 -5.15 26.96 -31.15
CA ASN A 670 -4.08 26.66 -32.11
C ASN A 670 -3.08 25.65 -31.54
N VAL A 671 -2.69 25.78 -30.26
CA VAL A 671 -1.80 24.82 -29.59
C VAL A 671 -2.43 23.43 -29.47
N SER A 672 -3.75 23.35 -29.26
CA SER A 672 -4.47 22.08 -29.16
C SER A 672 -4.44 21.30 -30.49
N GLN A 673 -4.53 22.01 -31.63
CA GLN A 673 -4.61 21.42 -32.97
C GLN A 673 -3.27 21.36 -33.72
N ALA A 674 -2.18 21.90 -33.16
CA ALA A 674 -0.88 22.03 -33.85
C ALA A 674 -0.27 20.70 -34.35
N TRP A 675 -0.72 19.54 -33.87
CA TRP A 675 -0.29 18.23 -34.37
C TRP A 675 -0.77 17.94 -35.79
N ARG A 676 -1.88 18.57 -36.21
CA ARG A 676 -2.49 18.40 -37.54
C ARG A 676 -1.57 18.83 -38.68
N HIS A 677 -0.71 19.83 -38.46
CA HIS A 677 0.26 20.26 -39.48
C HIS A 677 1.71 19.87 -39.17
N ALA A 678 2.02 19.58 -37.90
CA ALA A 678 3.40 19.34 -37.47
C ALA A 678 3.87 17.89 -37.61
N LEU A 679 2.95 16.91 -37.60
CA LEU A 679 3.31 15.50 -37.67
C LEU A 679 2.97 14.91 -39.05
N PRO A 680 3.81 14.03 -39.62
CA PRO A 680 3.47 13.27 -40.81
C PRO A 680 2.26 12.35 -40.58
N PHE A 681 1.42 12.18 -41.60
CA PHE A 681 0.23 11.33 -41.52
C PHE A 681 0.54 9.88 -41.15
N THR A 682 1.69 9.35 -41.59
CA THR A 682 2.14 7.99 -41.24
C THR A 682 2.31 7.79 -39.73
N LYS A 683 2.86 8.79 -39.01
CA LYS A 683 2.97 8.74 -37.55
C LYS A 683 1.61 8.86 -36.88
N ILE A 684 0.72 9.71 -37.40
CA ILE A 684 -0.64 9.87 -36.88
C ILE A 684 -1.43 8.58 -37.02
N ARG A 685 -1.39 7.95 -38.20
CA ARG A 685 -2.01 6.64 -38.43
C ARG A 685 -1.52 5.62 -37.41
N ARG A 686 -0.20 5.57 -37.15
CA ARG A 686 0.37 4.68 -36.15
C ARG A 686 -0.13 4.95 -34.74
N VAL A 687 -0.25 6.21 -34.33
CA VAL A 687 -0.84 6.57 -33.03
C VAL A 687 -2.31 6.16 -32.94
N GLN A 688 -3.08 6.36 -34.01
CA GLN A 688 -4.50 5.99 -34.05
C GLN A 688 -4.69 4.48 -33.91
N GLU A 689 -3.85 3.67 -34.56
CA GLU A 689 -3.85 2.21 -34.38
C GLU A 689 -3.54 1.82 -32.92
N LEU A 690 -2.48 2.39 -32.34
CA LEU A 690 -2.03 2.06 -30.98
C LEU A 690 -2.98 2.55 -29.89
N CYS A 691 -3.69 3.65 -30.14
CA CYS A 691 -4.54 4.34 -29.18
C CYS A 691 -6.02 4.32 -29.56
N ALA A 692 -6.46 3.40 -30.43
CA ALA A 692 -7.82 3.33 -30.94
C ALA A 692 -8.88 3.33 -29.81
N GLY A 693 -8.69 2.48 -28.80
CA GLY A 693 -9.58 2.43 -27.64
C GLY A 693 -9.62 3.73 -26.83
N ALA A 694 -8.48 4.44 -26.72
CA ALA A 694 -8.42 5.72 -26.03
C ALA A 694 -9.12 6.83 -26.85
N LEU A 695 -8.93 6.87 -28.17
CA LEU A 695 -9.62 7.81 -29.05
C LEU A 695 -11.14 7.62 -28.98
N GLN A 696 -11.60 6.37 -29.06
CA GLN A 696 -13.01 6.04 -28.97
C GLN A 696 -13.61 6.43 -27.60
N LEU A 697 -12.98 6.00 -26.50
CA LEU A 697 -13.50 6.23 -25.15
C LEU A 697 -13.54 7.73 -24.79
N LEU A 698 -12.54 8.50 -25.23
CA LEU A 698 -12.40 9.92 -24.88
C LEU A 698 -13.06 10.86 -25.90
N GLY A 699 -13.67 10.31 -26.96
CA GLY A 699 -14.43 11.07 -27.96
C GLY A 699 -13.55 11.85 -28.93
N TYR A 700 -12.47 11.25 -29.43
CA TYR A 700 -11.63 11.81 -30.48
C TYR A 700 -11.85 11.05 -31.79
N ARG A 701 -12.18 11.78 -32.87
CA ARG A 701 -12.39 11.20 -34.20
C ARG A 701 -11.05 10.89 -34.88
N PRO A 702 -10.87 9.67 -35.42
CA PRO A 702 -9.71 9.35 -36.26
C PRO A 702 -9.79 10.07 -37.61
N VAL A 703 -8.63 10.32 -38.22
CA VAL A 703 -8.50 10.82 -39.59
C VAL A 703 -7.91 9.72 -40.49
N PHE A 704 -8.40 9.60 -41.72
CA PHE A 704 -8.05 8.52 -42.64
C PHE A 704 -7.20 8.97 -43.84
N SER A 705 -7.03 10.27 -44.01
CA SER A 705 -6.19 10.86 -45.05
C SER A 705 -5.40 12.06 -44.54
N GLU A 706 -4.32 12.41 -45.25
CA GLU A 706 -3.56 13.64 -44.96
C GLU A 706 -4.41 14.91 -45.18
N ASN A 707 -5.36 14.86 -46.12
CA ASN A 707 -6.30 15.96 -46.35
C ASN A 707 -7.21 16.16 -45.13
N GLU A 708 -7.84 15.10 -44.61
CA GLU A 708 -8.63 15.17 -43.37
C GLU A 708 -7.79 15.60 -42.16
N GLN A 709 -6.53 15.14 -42.09
CA GLN A 709 -5.62 15.56 -41.03
C GLN A 709 -5.42 17.08 -41.06
N ARG A 710 -5.16 17.67 -42.23
CA ARG A 710 -4.82 19.09 -42.40
C ARG A 710 -6.04 20.01 -42.43
N ASP A 711 -7.24 19.48 -42.65
CA ASP A 711 -8.48 20.25 -42.64
C ASP A 711 -8.87 20.69 -41.22
N LEU A 712 -8.57 21.94 -40.86
CA LEU A 712 -8.93 22.53 -39.56
C LEU A 712 -10.43 22.76 -39.37
N THR A 713 -11.23 22.73 -40.45
CA THR A 713 -12.70 22.86 -40.36
C THR A 713 -13.37 21.58 -39.87
N LEU A 714 -12.72 20.43 -40.09
CA LEU A 714 -13.17 19.13 -39.58
C LEU A 714 -12.99 19.06 -38.06
N ASP A 715 -14.10 18.99 -37.32
CA ASP A 715 -14.07 18.79 -35.87
C ASP A 715 -13.68 17.35 -35.53
N LEU A 716 -12.56 17.22 -34.83
CA LEU A 716 -12.03 15.94 -34.36
C LEU A 716 -12.35 15.64 -32.90
N VAL A 717 -13.01 16.57 -32.20
CA VAL A 717 -13.43 16.40 -30.80
C VAL A 717 -14.94 16.22 -30.80
N LEU A 718 -15.38 14.99 -30.53
CA LEU A 718 -16.80 14.69 -30.48
C LEU A 718 -17.45 15.39 -29.28
N PRO A 719 -18.72 15.87 -29.41
CA PRO A 719 -19.49 16.36 -28.29
C PRO A 719 -19.50 15.33 -27.17
N ARG A 720 -19.47 15.79 -25.91
CA ARG A 720 -19.70 14.91 -24.77
C ARG A 720 -21.09 14.29 -24.96
N GLY A 721 -21.19 12.97 -25.03
CA GLY A 721 -22.49 12.29 -25.13
C GLY A 721 -23.41 12.65 -23.95
N PRO A 722 -24.73 12.41 -24.04
CA PRO A 722 -25.68 12.68 -22.95
C PRO A 722 -25.38 11.94 -21.63
N SER A 723 -24.42 11.02 -21.63
CA SER A 723 -23.82 10.37 -20.45
C SER A 723 -22.57 11.11 -19.94
N SER A 724 -22.58 12.44 -19.93
CA SER A 724 -21.55 13.21 -19.24
C SER A 724 -21.67 12.92 -17.74
N PHE A 725 -20.83 12.01 -17.26
CA PHE A 725 -20.82 11.55 -15.89
C PHE A 725 -20.34 12.67 -14.96
N SER A 726 -21.29 13.49 -14.50
CA SER A 726 -21.21 14.20 -13.23
C SER A 726 -22.08 13.43 -12.25
N TRP A 727 -21.51 13.00 -11.14
CA TRP A 727 -22.33 12.64 -9.99
C TRP A 727 -22.94 13.94 -9.47
N ALA A 728 -24.20 14.19 -9.78
CA ALA A 728 -24.92 15.32 -9.21
C ALA A 728 -24.88 15.22 -7.67
N SER A 729 -24.50 16.32 -7.02
CA SER A 729 -24.64 16.45 -5.56
C SER A 729 -26.13 16.50 -5.22
N SER A 730 -26.60 15.53 -4.45
CA SER A 730 -27.94 15.54 -3.88
C SER A 730 -28.02 16.58 -2.76
N THR A 731 -28.25 17.84 -3.11
CA THR A 731 -28.73 18.87 -2.19
C THR A 731 -29.59 19.85 -2.97
N THR A 732 -30.82 19.46 -3.21
CA THR A 732 -31.97 20.39 -3.24
C THR A 732 -32.86 19.93 -2.10
N ALA A 733 -32.65 20.54 -0.93
CA ALA A 733 -33.67 20.59 0.09
C ALA A 733 -34.78 21.46 -0.47
N GLU A 734 -35.86 20.83 -0.91
CA GLU A 734 -37.17 21.49 -0.97
C GLU A 734 -37.53 21.90 0.46
N HIS A 735 -37.76 23.19 0.64
CA HIS A 735 -38.56 23.68 1.75
C HIS A 735 -39.78 24.42 1.18
N PRO A 736 -40.94 24.25 1.84
CA PRO A 736 -42.28 24.30 1.26
C PRO A 736 -42.73 25.67 0.79
#